data_AF-A0A084FYN4-F1
#
_entry.id   AF-A0A084FYN4-F1
#
_cell.length_a   1.000
_cell.length_b   1.000
_cell.length_c   1.000
_cell.angle_alpha   90.00
_cell.angle_beta   90.00
_cell.angle_gamma   90.00
#
_symmetry.space_group_name_H-M   'P 1'
#
loop_
_entity.id
_entity.type
_entity.pdbx_description
1 polymer ?
#
loop_
_entity_poly.entity_id
_entity_poly.type
_entity_poly.pdbx_seq_one_letter_code
_entity_poly.pdbx_strand_id
1 'polypeptide(L)'
;MAIKSTLLSCGLLLLQATIPSLLPGVSAQSDQILLGQEGSTFGPSGKGPNIVFILTDDQDLHMDSLDYLPLIKKHLTDQGTLFKKHFCTTAICCPARVTLWTGKLAHNTNVTDVSPPHGGFPKFVAQGLNDHYLPTFLQDQGYATYYTGKLFNAHDVNNYNNPYPAAWTGSDFLLDPFTYMYLNATFQRNQDPPVSYEGQYSTDVLAGKALGFLDEAVAGGKPFFLGIAPVAPHSNVNLGKLVNENDSFSLPIDQPDVSAYFSPPIPAERHAHLFPDAVVPRRANFNPDFPSGANWIYQQPKQSPENVAFNDHYYRSRLRALQAVDELVDSVVEKLDAHGILDDTYIFYTTDNGFHIGYHRLQPGKECGFEEDINIPLIVRGPGVPKGQVSEIVTQHADLTPTIVKLAQGPSRADFDGIPIPLTEEGLTDAAKTRHDHIGVEFWGIAAAEGKFGFFGRNQSLVLNNTYKAIRIVSEEYNLYYSVWCTNEHELYDLNTDPEQIQNLLRPDSKVTTLLGLPIGKIVARLDSLLLVTKSCKGITCSKPWDALHPQGNVASLWDALSPRFDTFYEKQQAKVSYSRFQIEGAWNQGGKGQSIWDTFCHSPGRIKDNSTADDACLSYQLHEQDIARMKEYGVTAYRFSLSWSRIIPLGGKDDPVNEEGIAFYNTLIDTLLRNGITPFVTLFHWDLPSSLYERYRGMLDQAQYAPDFVRYAQVCFERFGDRVKHWITYNEPALVARAGHGEGRHAPGHISPTEPFIVAHTQLVSHGHVCAMYKREFQPTQNGHIMITLDGGWSEPWDADDPRDVEAAQRATEFEIAWFADPLFGSGECDYPASMRAQLGDCLPHFTPEEKILVRGSSEFYGMNSYTSYFVKHRNESPEEGDFRGNVIRLDQNKAGVERGIESDTPWLRTAPWGWANLLRWIWNRYHVPIYITENGTTAKGELEFRPRSPDDILEDPHRIEFYRSYLAEVAKACQEGIIIKSYFAWSLLDNWEWALGYTARFGVTWVDFDSPEKTRHAKRSAYFLKDFFQHLKRS
;
A
#
# COMPACT_ATOMS: atom_id res chain seq x y z
N MET A 1 -39.93 56.82 -39.36
CA MET A 1 -38.85 56.86 -38.36
C MET A 1 -38.11 55.53 -38.49
N ALA A 2 -36.85 55.41 -38.94
CA ALA A 2 -35.65 56.28 -38.82
C ALA A 2 -35.25 56.47 -37.34
N ILE A 3 -33.99 56.32 -36.89
CA ILE A 3 -32.65 56.26 -37.54
C ILE A 3 -31.67 55.59 -36.51
N LYS A 4 -30.55 54.85 -36.71
CA LYS A 4 -29.60 54.35 -37.75
C LYS A 4 -29.22 52.87 -37.39
N SER A 5 -28.50 52.00 -38.10
CA SER A 5 -27.54 51.97 -39.24
C SER A 5 -26.02 52.13 -38.96
N THR A 6 -25.18 51.49 -39.81
CA THR A 6 -23.69 51.53 -39.91
C THR A 6 -22.94 50.56 -38.96
N LEU A 7 -22.29 49.42 -39.35
CA LEU A 7 -21.28 49.08 -40.40
C LEU A 7 -19.82 49.49 -39.99
N LEU A 8 -18.72 48.73 -40.18
CA LEU A 8 -18.46 47.34 -40.62
C LEU A 8 -16.99 46.91 -40.24
N SER A 9 -16.72 45.60 -40.09
CA SER A 9 -15.44 44.86 -40.33
C SER A 9 -14.03 45.39 -39.93
N CYS A 10 -13.27 44.52 -39.24
CA CYS A 10 -11.84 44.15 -39.43
C CYS A 10 -10.71 45.20 -39.61
N GLY A 11 -9.66 45.14 -38.77
CA GLY A 11 -8.26 45.24 -39.24
C GLY A 11 -7.26 46.18 -38.53
N LEU A 12 -6.45 45.61 -37.61
CA LEU A 12 -5.03 45.90 -37.30
C LEU A 12 -4.48 47.31 -36.87
N LEU A 13 -3.32 47.24 -36.20
CA LEU A 13 -2.30 48.29 -35.91
C LEU A 13 -2.68 49.43 -34.93
N LEU A 14 -1.74 50.15 -34.30
CA LEU A 14 -0.48 49.85 -33.54
C LEU A 14 0.10 51.21 -33.03
N LEU A 15 1.22 51.15 -32.27
CA LEU A 15 2.28 52.15 -31.98
C LEU A 15 2.65 52.12 -30.48
N GLN A 16 3.90 52.27 -30.02
CA GLN A 16 5.25 51.97 -30.55
C GLN A 16 6.21 52.01 -29.32
N ALA A 17 7.33 51.28 -29.21
CA ALA A 17 8.67 51.55 -29.78
C ALA A 17 9.69 50.66 -29.00
N THR A 18 10.91 50.29 -29.44
CA THR A 18 11.63 50.42 -30.72
C THR A 18 12.69 49.30 -30.89
N ILE A 19 13.05 49.01 -32.14
CA ILE A 19 14.08 48.09 -32.70
C ILE A 19 15.51 48.68 -32.50
N PRO A 20 16.68 47.96 -32.59
CA PRO A 20 16.99 46.64 -33.22
C PRO A 20 17.94 45.64 -32.48
N SER A 21 17.90 44.37 -32.93
CA SER A 21 19.11 43.58 -33.34
C SER A 21 18.70 42.48 -34.34
N LEU A 22 19.64 41.73 -34.94
CA LEU A 22 19.40 40.87 -36.12
C LEU A 22 19.52 39.34 -35.87
N LEU A 23 18.73 38.60 -36.67
CA LEU A 23 18.87 37.24 -37.25
C LEU A 23 20.21 36.45 -37.08
N PRO A 24 20.20 35.10 -37.25
CA PRO A 24 19.14 34.11 -36.99
C PRO A 24 19.58 32.75 -36.36
N GLY A 25 18.60 31.95 -35.95
CA GLY A 25 18.65 30.67 -35.20
C GLY A 25 19.63 29.52 -35.56
N VAL A 26 19.67 28.53 -34.64
CA VAL A 26 20.14 27.14 -34.82
C VAL A 26 19.43 26.24 -33.78
N SER A 27 19.58 24.91 -33.88
CA SER A 27 18.93 23.88 -33.06
C SER A 27 19.09 24.01 -31.54
N ALA A 28 18.07 23.58 -30.79
CA ALA A 28 18.19 23.31 -29.36
C ALA A 28 18.99 22.02 -29.10
N GLN A 29 20.18 22.16 -28.51
CA GLN A 29 20.82 21.11 -27.72
C GLN A 29 20.53 21.34 -26.24
N SER A 30 20.57 20.27 -25.45
CA SER A 30 20.33 20.28 -24.01
C SER A 30 21.63 20.56 -23.24
N ASP A 31 21.82 21.80 -22.79
CA ASP A 31 22.93 22.16 -21.90
C ASP A 31 22.72 21.57 -20.49
N GLN A 32 23.48 20.54 -20.15
CA GLN A 32 23.68 20.13 -18.76
C GLN A 32 24.66 21.09 -18.08
N ILE A 33 24.30 21.63 -16.92
CA ILE A 33 25.16 22.54 -16.17
C ILE A 33 26.22 21.73 -15.40
N LEU A 34 27.45 21.74 -15.91
CA LEU A 34 28.62 21.20 -15.21
C LEU A 34 29.01 22.11 -14.03
N LEU A 35 29.25 21.49 -12.86
CA LEU A 35 29.76 22.15 -11.67
C LEU A 35 31.07 21.51 -11.19
N GLY A 36 32.11 22.35 -11.04
CA GLY A 36 33.26 22.14 -10.16
C GLY A 36 34.11 20.87 -10.37
N GLN A 37 35.18 20.97 -11.15
CA GLN A 37 36.35 20.11 -10.96
C GLN A 37 37.26 20.71 -9.88
N GLU A 38 37.48 20.00 -8.79
CA GLU A 38 38.67 20.15 -7.96
C GLU A 38 39.61 18.98 -8.23
N GLY A 39 40.85 19.28 -8.64
CA GLY A 39 41.81 18.28 -9.09
C GLY A 39 42.60 17.67 -7.95
N SER A 40 42.55 16.34 -7.81
CA SER A 40 43.49 15.54 -7.02
C SER A 40 44.46 14.80 -7.94
N THR A 41 45.73 14.71 -7.53
CA THR A 41 46.81 14.20 -8.38
C THR A 41 46.98 12.69 -8.24
N PHE A 42 46.71 11.94 -9.31
CA PHE A 42 46.95 10.50 -9.41
C PHE A 42 48.21 10.16 -10.24
N GLY A 43 48.57 8.87 -10.27
CA GLY A 43 49.87 8.35 -10.71
C GLY A 43 50.19 8.43 -12.21
N PRO A 44 51.37 7.91 -12.63
CA PRO A 44 52.03 8.29 -13.89
C PRO A 44 51.38 7.82 -15.21
N SER A 45 50.25 7.13 -15.19
CA SER A 45 49.69 6.42 -16.36
C SER A 45 48.65 7.20 -17.16
N GLY A 46 48.00 8.21 -16.56
CA GLY A 46 46.90 8.94 -17.19
C GLY A 46 45.63 8.12 -17.48
N LYS A 47 45.53 6.91 -16.91
CA LYS A 47 44.33 6.06 -16.92
C LYS A 47 43.67 6.06 -15.55
N GLY A 48 42.38 5.72 -15.48
CA GLY A 48 41.71 5.43 -14.21
C GLY A 48 42.30 4.19 -13.51
N PRO A 49 42.05 4.02 -12.20
CA PRO A 49 42.49 2.85 -11.44
C PRO A 49 41.70 1.59 -11.84
N ASN A 50 42.23 0.41 -11.51
CA ASN A 50 41.44 -0.82 -11.63
C ASN A 50 40.50 -0.97 -10.43
N ILE A 51 39.41 -1.71 -10.59
CA ILE A 51 38.39 -1.91 -9.56
C ILE A 51 37.97 -3.38 -9.52
N VAL A 52 38.08 -4.00 -8.35
CA VAL A 52 37.54 -5.34 -8.04
C VAL A 52 36.43 -5.17 -7.00
N PHE A 53 35.30 -5.83 -7.22
CA PHE A 53 34.14 -5.74 -6.34
C PHE A 53 33.67 -7.14 -5.96
N ILE A 54 33.84 -7.50 -4.69
CA ILE A 54 33.50 -8.81 -4.14
C ILE A 54 32.21 -8.67 -3.34
N LEU A 55 31.19 -9.44 -3.74
CA LEU A 55 29.82 -9.32 -3.23
C LEU A 55 29.31 -10.68 -2.74
N THR A 56 29.40 -10.92 -1.44
CA THR A 56 28.80 -12.10 -0.79
C THR A 56 27.27 -12.01 -0.77
N ASP A 57 26.64 -13.01 -0.18
CA ASP A 57 25.19 -13.22 -0.21
C ASP A 57 24.75 -13.62 1.21
N ASP A 58 23.95 -12.79 1.88
CA ASP A 58 23.57 -12.90 3.31
C ASP A 58 24.69 -12.79 4.36
N GLN A 59 25.86 -12.19 4.10
CA GLN A 59 26.93 -12.18 5.12
C GLN A 59 26.68 -11.18 6.26
N ASP A 60 26.62 -11.69 7.49
CA ASP A 60 26.42 -10.89 8.69
C ASP A 60 27.67 -10.09 9.11
N LEU A 61 27.44 -8.92 9.72
CA LEU A 61 28.42 -8.22 10.57
C LEU A 61 28.24 -8.60 12.05
N HIS A 62 26.99 -8.87 12.48
CA HIS A 62 26.60 -9.00 13.89
C HIS A 62 26.59 -10.43 14.43
N MET A 63 26.90 -11.46 13.62
CA MET A 63 27.21 -12.81 14.14
C MET A 63 28.72 -13.09 14.11
N ASP A 64 29.53 -12.03 14.12
CA ASP A 64 31.00 -12.08 14.23
C ASP A 64 31.68 -12.82 13.05
N SER A 65 31.05 -12.91 11.87
CA SER A 65 31.56 -13.71 10.73
C SER A 65 32.99 -13.35 10.29
N LEU A 66 33.37 -12.07 10.34
CA LEU A 66 34.68 -11.57 9.93
C LEU A 66 35.84 -12.12 10.78
N ASP A 67 35.61 -12.47 12.04
CA ASP A 67 36.66 -13.01 12.92
C ASP A 67 37.13 -14.41 12.49
N TYR A 68 36.35 -15.09 11.64
CA TYR A 68 36.66 -16.40 11.07
C TYR A 68 37.30 -16.31 9.66
N LEU A 69 37.64 -15.11 9.17
CA LEU A 69 38.12 -14.85 7.81
C LEU A 69 39.54 -14.24 7.80
N PRO A 70 40.57 -15.04 8.15
CA PRO A 70 41.93 -14.55 8.34
C PRO A 70 42.59 -14.01 7.06
N LEU A 71 42.22 -14.47 5.87
CA LEU A 71 42.82 -14.02 4.61
C LEU A 71 42.21 -12.69 4.13
N ILE A 72 40.89 -12.51 4.29
CA ILE A 72 40.19 -11.22 4.17
C ILE A 72 40.73 -10.22 5.19
N LYS A 73 41.00 -10.65 6.43
CA LYS A 73 41.66 -9.77 7.42
C LYS A 73 43.08 -9.37 6.98
N LYS A 74 43.92 -10.36 6.62
CA LYS A 74 45.30 -10.18 6.09
C LYS A 74 45.35 -9.19 4.93
N HIS A 75 44.44 -9.33 3.96
CA HIS A 75 44.53 -8.64 2.68
C HIS A 75 43.66 -7.40 2.53
N LEU A 76 42.52 -7.31 3.22
CA LEU A 76 41.56 -6.22 3.05
C LEU A 76 41.47 -5.38 4.33
N THR A 77 41.14 -5.97 5.48
CA THR A 77 40.96 -5.21 6.74
C THR A 77 42.28 -4.56 7.20
N ASP A 78 43.37 -5.33 7.26
CA ASP A 78 44.67 -4.85 7.74
C ASP A 78 45.40 -3.97 6.70
N GLN A 79 44.87 -3.86 5.47
CA GLN A 79 45.45 -3.12 4.34
C GLN A 79 44.49 -2.07 3.74
N GLY A 80 43.38 -1.78 4.42
CA GLY A 80 42.33 -0.87 3.98
C GLY A 80 41.49 -0.34 5.14
N THR A 81 40.30 0.14 4.83
CA THR A 81 39.35 0.72 5.79
C THR A 81 38.07 -0.13 5.88
N LEU A 82 37.69 -0.51 7.11
CA LEU A 82 36.39 -1.10 7.43
C LEU A 82 35.37 0.02 7.71
N PHE A 83 34.35 0.15 6.86
CA PHE A 83 33.21 1.04 7.06
C PHE A 83 32.16 0.29 7.89
N LYS A 84 32.27 0.43 9.21
CA LYS A 84 31.46 -0.32 10.18
C LYS A 84 29.97 0.05 10.13
N LYS A 85 29.67 1.31 9.81
CA LYS A 85 28.31 1.85 9.61
C LYS A 85 27.95 1.88 8.12
N HIS A 86 28.12 0.74 7.45
CA HIS A 86 27.55 0.51 6.13
C HIS A 86 26.24 -0.26 6.25
N PHE A 87 25.23 0.12 5.45
CA PHE A 87 23.90 -0.49 5.52
C PHE A 87 23.34 -0.82 4.13
N CYS A 88 22.62 -1.93 4.02
CA CYS A 88 21.67 -2.12 2.93
C CYS A 88 20.34 -1.42 3.29
N THR A 89 19.65 -0.89 2.28
CA THR A 89 18.40 -0.15 2.48
C THR A 89 17.16 -1.05 2.41
N THR A 90 17.32 -2.30 2.00
CA THR A 90 16.31 -3.36 1.98
C THR A 90 17.01 -4.69 2.26
N ALA A 91 16.60 -5.41 3.30
CA ALA A 91 17.26 -6.64 3.74
C ALA A 91 16.85 -7.90 2.94
N ILE A 92 16.91 -7.85 1.60
CA ILE A 92 16.69 -9.01 0.72
C ILE A 92 17.45 -8.85 -0.61
N CYS A 93 17.94 -9.96 -1.17
CA CYS A 93 19.03 -9.95 -2.16
C CYS A 93 18.79 -9.08 -3.39
N CYS A 94 17.67 -9.26 -4.10
CA CYS A 94 17.50 -8.63 -5.41
C CYS A 94 17.30 -7.10 -5.35
N PRO A 95 16.42 -6.53 -4.50
CA PRO A 95 16.30 -5.09 -4.29
C PRO A 95 17.61 -4.44 -3.81
N ALA A 96 18.34 -5.12 -2.92
CA ALA A 96 19.64 -4.66 -2.44
C ALA A 96 20.69 -4.61 -3.56
N ARG A 97 20.83 -5.68 -4.35
CA ARG A 97 21.72 -5.73 -5.53
C ARG A 97 21.33 -4.67 -6.56
N VAL A 98 20.05 -4.47 -6.83
CA VAL A 98 19.58 -3.40 -7.74
C VAL A 98 19.94 -2.01 -7.20
N THR A 99 19.81 -1.77 -5.89
CA THR A 99 20.22 -0.52 -5.24
C THR A 99 21.73 -0.28 -5.40
N LEU A 100 22.54 -1.29 -5.10
CA LEU A 100 23.99 -1.28 -5.21
C LEU A 100 24.46 -0.95 -6.64
N TRP A 101 23.89 -1.62 -7.66
CA TRP A 101 24.29 -1.45 -9.06
C TRP A 101 23.70 -0.20 -9.75
N THR A 102 22.67 0.46 -9.21
CA THR A 102 22.06 1.65 -9.83
C THR A 102 22.34 2.96 -9.09
N GLY A 103 22.69 2.91 -7.80
CA GLY A 103 22.81 4.09 -6.94
C GLY A 103 21.45 4.72 -6.58
N LYS A 104 20.36 3.94 -6.65
CA LYS A 104 18.97 4.36 -6.43
C LYS A 104 18.26 3.43 -5.45
N LEU A 105 17.41 3.96 -4.58
CA LEU A 105 16.67 3.20 -3.58
C LEU A 105 15.58 2.31 -4.22
N ALA A 106 15.12 1.28 -3.50
CA ALA A 106 14.17 0.30 -4.04
C ALA A 106 12.82 0.93 -4.45
N HIS A 107 12.34 1.95 -3.72
CA HIS A 107 11.15 2.71 -4.13
C HIS A 107 11.34 3.56 -5.40
N ASN A 108 12.58 3.81 -5.83
CA ASN A 108 12.90 4.57 -7.05
C ASN A 108 13.29 3.68 -8.23
N THR A 109 13.74 2.46 -7.98
CA THR A 109 13.96 1.42 -9.01
C THR A 109 12.72 0.59 -9.27
N ASN A 110 11.75 0.59 -8.33
CA ASN A 110 10.53 -0.23 -8.37
C ASN A 110 10.81 -1.74 -8.44
N VAL A 111 11.99 -2.19 -7.99
CA VAL A 111 12.33 -3.61 -7.79
C VAL A 111 12.33 -3.86 -6.30
N THR A 112 11.23 -4.41 -5.77
CA THR A 112 10.94 -4.47 -4.32
C THR A 112 10.86 -5.90 -3.77
N ASP A 113 11.05 -6.90 -4.62
CA ASP A 113 10.98 -8.34 -4.29
C ASP A 113 12.15 -9.09 -4.96
N VAL A 114 12.30 -10.38 -4.68
CA VAL A 114 13.16 -11.32 -5.41
C VAL A 114 12.46 -11.96 -6.63
N SER A 115 11.12 -11.98 -6.66
CA SER A 115 10.31 -12.69 -7.65
C SER A 115 9.46 -11.76 -8.54
N PRO A 116 9.27 -12.06 -9.83
CA PRO A 116 8.27 -11.38 -10.66
C PRO A 116 6.85 -11.53 -10.06
N PRO A 117 5.96 -10.53 -10.20
CA PRO A 117 6.09 -9.32 -11.01
C PRO A 117 6.73 -8.13 -10.28
N HIS A 118 7.09 -8.26 -8.99
CA HIS A 118 7.60 -7.17 -8.15
C HIS A 118 9.14 -7.12 -8.08
N GLY A 119 9.81 -8.18 -8.54
CA GLY A 119 11.22 -8.43 -8.33
C GLY A 119 11.91 -9.20 -9.45
N GLY A 120 13.21 -9.44 -9.25
CA GLY A 120 14.05 -10.22 -10.14
C GLY A 120 14.47 -9.53 -11.45
N PHE A 121 15.33 -10.19 -12.22
CA PHE A 121 15.86 -9.69 -13.49
C PHE A 121 14.78 -9.27 -14.51
N PRO A 122 13.65 -9.99 -14.70
CA PRO A 122 12.59 -9.56 -15.62
C PRO A 122 11.99 -8.21 -15.23
N LYS A 123 11.84 -7.92 -13.92
CA LYS A 123 11.35 -6.63 -13.43
C LYS A 123 12.40 -5.52 -13.61
N PHE A 124 13.67 -5.80 -13.30
CA PHE A 124 14.79 -4.87 -13.53
C PHE A 124 14.86 -4.43 -15.01
N VAL A 125 14.77 -5.39 -15.94
CA VAL A 125 14.65 -5.12 -17.39
C VAL A 125 13.40 -4.31 -17.71
N ALA A 126 12.23 -4.69 -17.19
CA ALA A 126 10.96 -4.01 -17.46
C ALA A 126 10.86 -2.59 -16.86
N GLN A 127 11.82 -2.15 -16.03
CA GLN A 127 11.95 -0.75 -15.59
C GLN A 127 13.03 0.03 -16.37
N GLY A 128 13.61 -0.54 -17.43
CA GLY A 128 14.62 0.11 -18.27
C GLY A 128 15.99 0.26 -17.62
N LEU A 129 16.24 -0.45 -16.51
CA LEU A 129 17.45 -0.31 -15.71
C LEU A 129 18.66 -1.03 -16.33
N ASN A 130 18.43 -1.98 -17.25
CA ASN A 130 19.50 -2.71 -17.95
C ASN A 130 20.46 -1.79 -18.73
N ASP A 131 19.97 -0.65 -19.22
CA ASP A 131 20.80 0.36 -19.91
C ASP A 131 21.35 1.44 -18.96
N HIS A 132 20.92 1.44 -17.69
CA HIS A 132 21.09 2.55 -16.73
C HIS A 132 21.62 2.06 -15.36
N TYR A 133 22.72 1.33 -15.37
CA TYR A 133 23.36 0.75 -14.18
C TYR A 133 24.89 0.75 -14.32
N LEU A 134 25.61 0.49 -13.22
CA LEU A 134 27.06 0.70 -13.09
C LEU A 134 27.93 0.23 -14.29
N PRO A 135 27.70 -0.94 -14.91
CA PRO A 135 28.52 -1.39 -16.05
C PRO A 135 28.38 -0.50 -17.29
N THR A 136 27.20 0.09 -17.55
CA THR A 136 27.02 1.01 -18.68
C THR A 136 27.78 2.31 -18.42
N PHE A 137 27.65 2.86 -17.20
CA PHE A 137 28.38 4.07 -16.78
C PHE A 137 29.91 3.89 -16.83
N LEU A 138 30.41 2.68 -16.58
CA LEU A 138 31.83 2.35 -16.65
C LEU A 138 32.33 2.17 -18.10
N GLN A 139 31.56 1.52 -18.96
CA GLN A 139 31.91 1.42 -20.39
C GLN A 139 31.91 2.80 -21.07
N ASP A 140 31.04 3.73 -20.65
CA ASP A 140 31.09 5.14 -21.07
C ASP A 140 32.41 5.84 -20.70
N GLN A 141 33.05 5.44 -19.59
CA GLN A 141 34.40 5.92 -19.20
C GLN A 141 35.53 5.05 -19.81
N GLY A 142 35.22 4.16 -20.75
CA GLY A 142 36.18 3.34 -21.48
C GLY A 142 36.73 2.13 -20.73
N TYR A 143 36.18 1.79 -19.56
CA TYR A 143 36.58 0.60 -18.79
C TYR A 143 36.25 -0.70 -19.52
N ALA A 144 37.04 -1.74 -19.29
CA ALA A 144 36.61 -3.12 -19.52
C ALA A 144 35.80 -3.61 -18.31
N THR A 145 34.68 -4.29 -18.53
CA THR A 145 33.75 -4.70 -17.47
C THR A 145 33.58 -6.21 -17.45
N TYR A 146 33.85 -6.83 -16.30
CA TYR A 146 33.83 -8.28 -16.12
C TYR A 146 32.97 -8.69 -14.93
N TYR A 147 32.30 -9.85 -15.01
CA TYR A 147 31.46 -10.34 -13.93
C TYR A 147 31.49 -11.87 -13.81
N THR A 148 31.48 -12.40 -12.60
CA THR A 148 31.06 -13.79 -12.37
C THR A 148 30.29 -13.96 -11.05
N GLY A 149 29.27 -14.82 -11.07
CA GLY A 149 28.40 -15.10 -9.92
C GLY A 149 26.97 -14.58 -10.06
N LYS A 150 26.26 -14.47 -8.94
CA LYS A 150 24.83 -14.10 -8.86
C LYS A 150 24.62 -12.62 -9.14
N LEU A 151 24.06 -12.30 -10.31
CA LEU A 151 23.68 -10.92 -10.65
C LEU A 151 22.36 -10.53 -9.95
N PHE A 152 21.27 -11.23 -10.24
CA PHE A 152 19.93 -11.01 -9.68
C PHE A 152 19.16 -12.34 -9.56
N ASN A 153 18.17 -12.39 -8.67
CA ASN A 153 17.16 -13.46 -8.67
C ASN A 153 16.34 -13.45 -9.97
N ALA A 154 15.80 -14.61 -10.36
CA ALA A 154 15.09 -14.83 -11.61
C ALA A 154 15.89 -14.44 -12.87
N HIS A 155 17.23 -14.38 -12.81
CA HIS A 155 18.10 -14.49 -13.98
C HIS A 155 18.34 -15.98 -14.20
N ASP A 156 17.67 -16.59 -15.17
CA ASP A 156 17.48 -18.03 -15.23
C ASP A 156 17.95 -18.68 -16.55
N VAL A 157 18.10 -20.01 -16.54
CA VAL A 157 18.58 -20.82 -17.68
C VAL A 157 17.75 -20.72 -18.97
N ASN A 158 16.55 -20.12 -18.92
CA ASN A 158 15.68 -19.84 -20.07
C ASN A 158 15.74 -18.36 -20.50
N ASN A 159 15.96 -17.43 -19.57
CA ASN A 159 15.92 -15.98 -19.82
C ASN A 159 17.29 -15.28 -19.92
N TYR A 160 18.39 -15.97 -19.63
CA TYR A 160 19.76 -15.44 -19.52
C TYR A 160 20.23 -14.46 -20.61
N ASN A 161 19.75 -14.64 -21.85
CA ASN A 161 20.11 -13.85 -23.04
C ASN A 161 18.89 -13.13 -23.65
N ASN A 162 17.80 -12.92 -22.89
CA ASN A 162 16.54 -12.37 -23.39
C ASN A 162 15.89 -11.35 -22.42
N PRO A 163 16.36 -10.09 -22.38
CA PRO A 163 17.59 -9.61 -23.01
C PRO A 163 18.83 -10.01 -22.20
N TYR A 164 19.98 -9.94 -22.83
CA TYR A 164 21.26 -10.06 -22.14
C TYR A 164 21.51 -8.87 -21.18
N PRO A 165 22.07 -9.09 -19.96
CA PRO A 165 22.56 -8.01 -19.12
C PRO A 165 23.55 -7.10 -19.87
N ALA A 166 23.28 -5.80 -19.96
CA ALA A 166 24.04 -4.92 -20.88
C ALA A 166 25.43 -4.54 -20.32
N ALA A 167 26.30 -4.07 -21.21
CA ALA A 167 27.62 -3.49 -20.92
C ALA A 167 28.58 -4.36 -20.08
N TRP A 168 28.67 -5.65 -20.42
CA TRP A 168 29.76 -6.53 -19.99
C TRP A 168 30.72 -6.83 -21.14
N THR A 169 32.03 -6.65 -20.91
CA THR A 169 33.12 -7.09 -21.80
C THR A 169 33.30 -8.61 -21.71
N GLY A 170 33.07 -9.20 -20.55
CA GLY A 170 32.95 -10.64 -20.36
C GLY A 170 32.10 -10.98 -19.13
N SER A 171 31.35 -12.07 -19.17
CA SER A 171 30.52 -12.53 -18.04
C SER A 171 30.52 -14.04 -17.88
N ASP A 172 30.41 -14.50 -16.64
CA ASP A 172 30.03 -15.87 -16.25
C ASP A 172 28.95 -15.78 -15.17
N PHE A 173 27.70 -15.54 -15.60
CA PHE A 173 26.57 -15.39 -14.69
C PHE A 173 26.15 -16.72 -14.09
N LEU A 174 25.87 -16.74 -12.79
CA LEU A 174 25.29 -17.88 -12.07
C LEU A 174 23.76 -17.75 -12.11
N LEU A 175 23.08 -18.80 -12.58
CA LEU A 175 21.66 -18.73 -12.98
C LEU A 175 20.71 -19.60 -12.15
N ASP A 176 19.49 -19.09 -11.97
CA ASP A 176 18.36 -19.84 -11.41
C ASP A 176 17.90 -20.96 -12.38
N PRO A 177 17.38 -22.09 -11.87
CA PRO A 177 17.13 -22.43 -10.47
C PRO A 177 18.37 -22.91 -9.68
N PHE A 178 19.56 -22.86 -10.27
CA PHE A 178 20.78 -23.49 -9.76
C PHE A 178 21.66 -22.58 -8.89
N THR A 179 21.34 -21.28 -8.79
CA THR A 179 22.12 -20.24 -8.09
C THR A 179 22.59 -20.68 -6.71
N TYR A 180 21.68 -21.21 -5.90
CA TYR A 180 21.92 -21.56 -4.49
C TYR A 180 22.31 -23.03 -4.28
N MET A 181 22.63 -23.77 -5.35
CA MET A 181 23.02 -25.17 -5.28
C MET A 181 24.55 -25.29 -5.23
N TYR A 182 25.10 -25.33 -4.03
CA TYR A 182 26.55 -25.34 -3.76
C TYR A 182 27.35 -26.43 -4.49
N LEU A 183 26.71 -27.53 -4.90
CA LEU A 183 27.31 -28.67 -5.62
C LEU A 183 26.64 -28.97 -6.98
N ASN A 184 25.81 -28.06 -7.51
CA ASN A 184 25.20 -28.17 -8.83
C ASN A 184 24.91 -26.79 -9.45
N ALA A 185 25.88 -25.88 -9.32
CA ALA A 185 25.76 -24.53 -9.87
C ALA A 185 25.79 -24.55 -11.40
N THR A 186 24.97 -23.70 -12.03
CA THR A 186 24.95 -23.52 -13.49
C THR A 186 25.40 -22.12 -13.84
N PHE A 187 26.48 -22.03 -14.62
CA PHE A 187 27.06 -20.76 -15.07
C PHE A 187 26.89 -20.57 -16.57
N GLN A 188 26.79 -19.32 -17.00
CA GLN A 188 26.51 -18.93 -18.36
C GLN A 188 27.53 -17.89 -18.84
N ARG A 189 28.33 -18.26 -19.86
CA ARG A 189 29.44 -17.47 -20.37
C ARG A 189 28.97 -16.55 -21.48
N ASN A 190 29.12 -15.23 -21.33
CA ASN A 190 28.78 -14.23 -22.36
C ASN A 190 27.36 -14.43 -22.93
N GLN A 191 27.21 -14.95 -24.15
CA GLN A 191 25.91 -15.31 -24.75
C GLN A 191 25.79 -16.80 -25.09
N ASP A 192 26.77 -17.60 -24.68
CA ASP A 192 26.80 -19.05 -24.90
C ASP A 192 25.78 -19.75 -23.98
N PRO A 193 25.29 -20.95 -24.34
CA PRO A 193 24.34 -21.70 -23.52
C PRO A 193 24.86 -22.00 -22.10
N PRO A 194 23.98 -22.05 -21.07
CA PRO A 194 24.38 -22.37 -19.71
C PRO A 194 25.04 -23.75 -19.55
N VAL A 195 26.01 -23.85 -18.65
CA VAL A 195 26.77 -25.06 -18.33
C VAL A 195 26.63 -25.38 -16.85
N SER A 196 26.12 -26.57 -16.52
CA SER A 196 26.10 -27.10 -15.15
C SER A 196 27.47 -27.63 -14.74
N TYR A 197 27.81 -27.44 -13.47
CA TYR A 197 29.02 -27.92 -12.81
C TYR A 197 28.67 -28.90 -11.68
N GLU A 198 27.79 -29.88 -11.95
CA GLU A 198 27.40 -30.93 -11.00
C GLU A 198 28.63 -31.60 -10.34
N GLY A 199 28.56 -31.76 -9.01
CA GLY A 199 29.61 -32.34 -8.18
C GLY A 199 30.80 -31.41 -7.88
N GLN A 200 30.87 -30.23 -8.50
CA GLN A 200 31.91 -29.22 -8.22
C GLN A 200 31.38 -28.14 -7.28
N TYR A 201 32.26 -27.60 -6.43
CA TYR A 201 31.87 -26.59 -5.46
C TYR A 201 31.71 -25.21 -6.11
N SER A 202 30.55 -24.57 -5.95
CA SER A 202 30.17 -23.34 -6.67
C SER A 202 31.20 -22.22 -6.53
N THR A 203 31.71 -21.98 -5.31
CA THR A 203 32.71 -20.94 -5.04
C THR A 203 34.06 -21.23 -5.72
N ASP A 204 34.45 -22.50 -5.87
CA ASP A 204 35.72 -22.89 -6.50
C ASP A 204 35.65 -22.70 -8.03
N VAL A 205 34.51 -23.06 -8.63
CA VAL A 205 34.19 -22.80 -10.05
C VAL A 205 34.20 -21.29 -10.34
N LEU A 206 33.61 -20.50 -9.44
CA LEU A 206 33.55 -19.04 -9.52
C LEU A 206 34.93 -18.39 -9.33
N ALA A 207 35.75 -18.89 -8.40
CA ALA A 207 37.14 -18.44 -8.22
C ALA A 207 37.96 -18.63 -9.50
N GLY A 208 37.88 -19.81 -10.14
CA GLY A 208 38.55 -20.09 -11.41
C GLY A 208 38.13 -19.13 -12.53
N LYS A 209 36.83 -18.81 -12.62
CA LYS A 209 36.28 -17.83 -13.59
C LYS A 209 36.78 -16.41 -13.32
N ALA A 210 36.78 -15.97 -12.06
CA ALA A 210 37.26 -14.64 -11.67
C ALA A 210 38.76 -14.44 -11.95
N LEU A 211 39.59 -15.45 -11.66
CA LEU A 211 41.03 -15.41 -11.96
C LEU A 211 41.31 -15.39 -13.48
N GLY A 212 40.49 -16.08 -14.27
CA GLY A 212 40.53 -16.04 -15.73
C GLY A 212 40.18 -14.65 -16.29
N PHE A 213 39.10 -14.04 -15.80
CA PHE A 213 38.76 -12.66 -16.19
C PHE A 213 39.82 -11.64 -15.80
N LEU A 214 40.53 -11.84 -14.69
CA LEU A 214 41.65 -10.97 -14.32
C LEU A 214 42.83 -11.09 -15.29
N ASP A 215 43.13 -12.29 -15.81
CA ASP A 215 44.11 -12.46 -16.89
C ASP A 215 43.65 -11.79 -18.20
N GLU A 216 42.36 -11.93 -18.57
CA GLU A 216 41.78 -11.26 -19.73
C GLU A 216 41.85 -9.72 -19.63
N ALA A 217 41.53 -9.18 -18.45
CA ALA A 217 41.53 -7.75 -18.18
C ALA A 217 42.95 -7.15 -18.28
N VAL A 218 43.94 -7.81 -17.69
CA VAL A 218 45.36 -7.41 -17.76
C VAL A 218 45.87 -7.47 -19.20
N ALA A 219 45.55 -8.54 -19.94
CA ALA A 219 45.90 -8.67 -21.36
C ALA A 219 45.24 -7.59 -22.24
N GLY A 220 44.04 -7.12 -21.85
CA GLY A 220 43.33 -6.04 -22.54
C GLY A 220 43.95 -4.64 -22.37
N GLY A 221 44.78 -4.42 -21.35
CA GLY A 221 45.54 -3.18 -21.15
C GLY A 221 44.71 -1.91 -20.90
N LYS A 222 43.41 -2.05 -20.64
CA LYS A 222 42.48 -0.99 -20.22
C LYS A 222 42.37 -0.97 -18.69
N PRO A 223 41.94 0.15 -18.06
CA PRO A 223 41.39 0.07 -16.71
C PRO A 223 40.15 -0.84 -16.73
N PHE A 224 39.95 -1.61 -15.66
CA PHE A 224 38.88 -2.60 -15.62
C PHE A 224 38.06 -2.55 -14.31
N PHE A 225 36.83 -3.04 -14.42
CA PHE A 225 35.98 -3.42 -13.30
C PHE A 225 35.74 -4.94 -13.35
N LEU A 226 35.93 -5.64 -12.23
CA LEU A 226 35.66 -7.07 -12.08
C LEU A 226 34.73 -7.32 -10.88
N GLY A 227 33.48 -7.68 -11.14
CA GLY A 227 32.51 -8.13 -10.14
C GLY A 227 32.63 -9.63 -9.87
N ILE A 228 32.68 -10.01 -8.59
CA ILE A 228 32.86 -11.39 -8.13
C ILE A 228 31.80 -11.67 -7.05
N ALA A 229 30.75 -12.41 -7.39
CA ALA A 229 29.52 -12.50 -6.60
C ALA A 229 29.20 -13.94 -6.12
N PRO A 230 29.95 -14.51 -5.16
CA PRO A 230 29.68 -15.83 -4.60
C PRO A 230 28.42 -15.84 -3.72
N VAL A 231 27.65 -16.92 -3.80
CA VAL A 231 26.42 -17.15 -3.02
C VAL A 231 26.67 -17.62 -1.57
N ALA A 232 27.90 -17.60 -1.08
CA ALA A 232 28.19 -17.93 0.31
C ALA A 232 28.16 -16.65 1.16
N PRO A 233 27.58 -16.64 2.37
CA PRO A 233 26.99 -17.75 3.13
C PRO A 233 25.46 -17.99 3.01
N HIS A 234 24.79 -17.60 1.93
CA HIS A 234 23.35 -17.84 1.71
C HIS A 234 22.98 -19.33 1.87
N SER A 235 21.74 -19.61 2.27
CA SER A 235 21.12 -20.95 2.24
C SER A 235 21.50 -21.79 1.02
N ASN A 236 21.71 -23.09 1.23
CA ASN A 236 21.60 -24.05 0.14
C ASN A 236 20.11 -24.30 -0.14
N VAL A 237 19.62 -23.86 -1.30
CA VAL A 237 18.20 -24.01 -1.69
C VAL A 237 18.08 -25.12 -2.73
N ASN A 238 17.11 -26.02 -2.55
CA ASN A 238 16.77 -27.02 -3.56
C ASN A 238 15.30 -26.88 -3.99
N LEU A 239 15.11 -26.47 -5.25
CA LEU A 239 13.81 -26.30 -5.90
C LEU A 239 13.32 -27.58 -6.60
N GLY A 240 14.15 -28.63 -6.69
CA GLY A 240 13.93 -29.83 -7.51
C GLY A 240 13.09 -30.94 -6.87
N LYS A 241 12.65 -30.80 -5.62
CA LYS A 241 11.63 -31.69 -5.05
C LYS A 241 10.25 -31.19 -5.48
N LEU A 242 9.65 -31.87 -6.47
CA LEU A 242 8.38 -31.58 -7.15
C LEU A 242 8.47 -30.74 -8.45
N VAL A 243 9.47 -30.99 -9.30
CA VAL A 243 9.46 -30.52 -10.70
C VAL A 243 9.27 -31.72 -11.64
N ASN A 244 8.13 -31.75 -12.34
CA ASN A 244 8.05 -32.42 -13.64
C ASN A 244 8.63 -31.45 -14.68
N GLU A 245 9.43 -31.97 -15.61
CA GLU A 245 10.01 -31.19 -16.70
C GLU A 245 8.90 -30.61 -17.60
N ASN A 246 8.68 -29.29 -17.60
CA ASN A 246 8.34 -28.43 -18.76
C ASN A 246 7.89 -26.98 -18.41
N ASP A 247 7.40 -26.69 -17.20
CA ASP A 247 6.84 -25.35 -16.89
C ASP A 247 7.88 -24.29 -16.50
N SER A 248 7.59 -23.03 -16.83
CA SER A 248 8.49 -21.89 -16.64
C SER A 248 8.43 -21.29 -15.23
N PHE A 249 9.53 -20.63 -14.83
CA PHE A 249 9.73 -20.17 -13.45
C PHE A 249 8.74 -19.06 -13.03
N SER A 250 7.76 -19.46 -12.23
CA SER A 250 7.02 -18.59 -11.33
C SER A 250 6.87 -19.31 -10.00
N LEU A 251 7.03 -18.61 -8.88
CA LEU A 251 6.61 -19.10 -7.57
C LEU A 251 5.13 -18.73 -7.41
N PRO A 252 4.18 -19.67 -7.53
CA PRO A 252 2.76 -19.32 -7.54
C PRO A 252 2.32 -19.07 -6.09
N ILE A 253 2.07 -17.81 -5.75
CA ILE A 253 1.58 -17.39 -4.43
C ILE A 253 0.26 -18.13 -4.07
N ASP A 254 -0.49 -18.56 -5.08
CA ASP A 254 -1.74 -19.32 -4.97
C ASP A 254 -1.57 -20.84 -4.71
N GLN A 255 -0.35 -21.40 -4.63
CA GLN A 255 -0.13 -22.84 -4.39
C GLN A 255 0.74 -23.14 -3.15
N PRO A 256 0.15 -23.63 -2.03
CA PRO A 256 0.88 -23.87 -0.78
C PRO A 256 1.83 -25.09 -0.81
N ASP A 257 1.83 -25.88 -1.88
CA ASP A 257 2.66 -27.10 -2.02
C ASP A 257 4.01 -26.88 -2.76
N VAL A 258 4.28 -25.68 -3.29
CA VAL A 258 5.55 -25.36 -3.98
C VAL A 258 6.65 -25.00 -2.97
N SER A 259 7.11 -26.01 -2.23
CA SER A 259 8.10 -25.81 -1.16
C SER A 259 9.54 -25.72 -1.70
N ALA A 260 10.09 -24.50 -1.81
CA ALA A 260 11.53 -24.32 -1.91
C ALA A 260 12.20 -24.84 -0.62
N TYR A 261 13.05 -25.87 -0.73
CA TYR A 261 13.69 -26.46 0.46
C TYR A 261 14.98 -25.72 0.78
N PHE A 262 14.91 -24.83 1.76
CA PHE A 262 16.07 -24.19 2.38
C PHE A 262 16.79 -25.16 3.33
N SER A 263 18.11 -25.05 3.38
CA SER A 263 18.97 -25.88 4.22
C SER A 263 20.25 -25.15 4.59
N PRO A 264 20.90 -25.50 5.72
CA PRO A 264 22.18 -24.94 6.10
C PRO A 264 23.17 -24.96 4.92
N PRO A 265 23.97 -23.90 4.72
CA PRO A 265 24.98 -23.86 3.67
C PRO A 265 25.82 -25.13 3.65
N ILE A 266 26.05 -25.67 2.45
CA ILE A 266 26.94 -26.81 2.28
C ILE A 266 28.36 -26.23 2.17
N PRO A 267 29.27 -26.49 3.12
CA PRO A 267 30.66 -26.05 2.99
C PRO A 267 31.41 -26.93 2.00
N ALA A 268 32.54 -26.43 1.48
CA ALA A 268 33.47 -27.28 0.74
C ALA A 268 33.97 -28.42 1.64
N GLU A 269 34.20 -29.60 1.09
CA GLU A 269 34.58 -30.80 1.86
C GLU A 269 35.83 -30.55 2.72
N ARG A 270 36.80 -29.80 2.18
CA ARG A 270 38.02 -29.36 2.88
C ARG A 270 37.75 -28.53 4.15
N HIS A 271 36.64 -27.82 4.25
CA HIS A 271 36.27 -26.94 5.37
C HIS A 271 35.23 -27.55 6.32
N ALA A 272 34.59 -28.66 5.94
CA ALA A 272 33.47 -29.25 6.68
C ALA A 272 33.77 -29.63 8.15
N HIS A 273 35.04 -29.79 8.50
CA HIS A 273 35.53 -30.16 9.84
C HIS A 273 35.84 -28.96 10.76
N LEU A 274 35.89 -27.73 10.24
CA LEU A 274 36.33 -26.54 10.98
C LEU A 274 35.30 -26.08 12.02
N PHE A 275 35.73 -25.25 12.97
CA PHE A 275 34.87 -24.59 13.97
C PHE A 275 33.84 -25.51 14.67
N PRO A 276 34.22 -26.71 15.17
CA PRO A 276 33.26 -27.67 15.73
C PRO A 276 32.48 -27.13 16.94
N ASP A 277 33.14 -26.30 17.76
CA ASP A 277 32.59 -25.74 19.00
C ASP A 277 31.92 -24.36 18.84
N ALA A 278 31.93 -23.78 17.63
CA ALA A 278 31.32 -22.47 17.39
C ALA A 278 29.79 -22.54 17.50
N VAL A 279 29.19 -21.49 18.03
CA VAL A 279 27.74 -21.33 18.31
C VAL A 279 27.33 -19.90 17.99
N VAL A 280 26.04 -19.66 17.72
CA VAL A 280 25.57 -18.29 17.44
C VAL A 280 25.88 -17.39 18.65
N PRO A 281 26.48 -16.20 18.47
CA PRO A 281 26.83 -15.32 19.58
C PRO A 281 25.66 -15.05 20.53
N ARG A 282 25.83 -15.39 21.81
CA ARG A 282 24.77 -15.35 22.83
C ARG A 282 24.61 -13.96 23.44
N ARG A 283 24.38 -12.96 22.58
CA ARG A 283 23.95 -11.60 22.91
C ARG A 283 22.57 -11.66 23.61
N ALA A 284 22.17 -10.65 24.38
CA ALA A 284 20.92 -10.72 25.15
C ALA A 284 19.64 -10.66 24.27
N ASN A 285 19.73 -10.17 23.03
CA ASN A 285 18.68 -10.37 22.01
C ASN A 285 18.61 -11.78 21.42
N PHE A 286 19.56 -12.69 21.69
CA PHE A 286 19.48 -14.09 21.28
C PHE A 286 18.50 -14.87 22.16
N ASN A 287 17.36 -15.28 21.58
CA ASN A 287 16.30 -16.04 22.24
C ASN A 287 15.92 -15.57 23.67
N PRO A 288 15.59 -14.29 23.89
CA PRO A 288 15.41 -13.69 25.22
C PRO A 288 14.22 -14.27 26.00
N ASP A 289 14.25 -14.12 27.34
CA ASP A 289 13.15 -14.54 28.24
C ASP A 289 11.84 -13.79 27.97
N PHE A 290 11.93 -12.51 27.58
CA PHE A 290 10.81 -11.70 27.13
C PHE A 290 11.00 -11.36 25.64
N PRO A 291 9.95 -11.40 24.79
CA PRO A 291 10.09 -10.99 23.40
C PRO A 291 10.26 -9.47 23.27
N SER A 292 10.97 -9.02 22.24
CA SER A 292 11.06 -7.61 21.82
C SER A 292 10.47 -7.43 20.40
N GLY A 293 10.73 -6.31 19.72
CA GLY A 293 10.09 -5.99 18.45
C GLY A 293 8.68 -5.42 18.57
N ALA A 294 8.01 -5.33 17.43
CA ALA A 294 6.57 -5.11 17.28
C ALA A 294 5.93 -6.25 16.44
N ASN A 295 4.65 -6.11 16.10
CA ASN A 295 3.95 -6.92 15.09
C ASN A 295 4.10 -8.43 15.35
N TRP A 296 4.47 -9.20 14.33
CA TRP A 296 4.62 -10.66 14.37
C TRP A 296 5.88 -11.11 15.11
N ILE A 297 6.89 -10.24 15.23
CA ILE A 297 8.18 -10.54 15.88
C ILE A 297 7.99 -10.65 17.39
N TYR A 298 7.26 -9.70 17.99
CA TYR A 298 6.90 -9.75 19.42
C TYR A 298 6.06 -10.99 19.80
N GLN A 299 5.40 -11.61 18.83
CA GLN A 299 4.59 -12.82 19.03
C GLN A 299 5.40 -14.12 18.95
N GLN A 300 6.71 -14.09 18.66
CA GLN A 300 7.51 -15.31 18.57
C GLN A 300 7.70 -15.99 19.93
N PRO A 301 7.39 -17.30 20.06
CA PRO A 301 7.62 -18.05 21.29
C PRO A 301 9.13 -18.27 21.52
N LYS A 302 9.52 -18.46 22.78
CA LYS A 302 10.92 -18.75 23.13
C LYS A 302 11.35 -20.07 22.47
N GLN A 303 12.47 -20.06 21.75
CA GLN A 303 12.96 -21.21 21.00
C GLN A 303 13.38 -22.36 21.93
N SER A 304 13.09 -23.59 21.50
CA SER A 304 13.44 -24.81 22.24
C SER A 304 14.96 -25.09 22.19
N PRO A 305 15.51 -25.89 23.12
CA PRO A 305 16.91 -26.32 23.06
C PRO A 305 17.28 -27.06 21.76
N GLU A 306 16.34 -27.76 21.13
CA GLU A 306 16.56 -28.41 19.82
C GLU A 306 16.71 -27.37 18.71
N ASN A 307 15.88 -26.32 18.69
CA ASN A 307 15.99 -25.24 17.70
C ASN A 307 17.29 -24.46 17.89
N VAL A 308 17.65 -24.11 19.14
CA VAL A 308 18.93 -23.45 19.45
C VAL A 308 20.13 -24.29 18.98
N ALA A 309 20.12 -25.61 19.19
CA ALA A 309 21.19 -26.51 18.71
C ALA A 309 21.23 -26.66 17.18
N PHE A 310 20.07 -26.60 16.50
CA PHE A 310 20.00 -26.53 15.04
C PHE A 310 20.57 -25.21 14.51
N ASN A 311 20.22 -24.09 15.15
CA ASN A 311 20.69 -22.75 14.82
C ASN A 311 22.22 -22.63 14.98
N ASP A 312 22.81 -23.28 15.99
CA ASP A 312 24.26 -23.40 16.11
C ASP A 312 24.90 -24.21 14.99
N HIS A 313 24.26 -25.29 14.53
CA HIS A 313 24.73 -26.03 13.35
C HIS A 313 24.64 -25.18 12.09
N TYR A 314 23.55 -24.45 11.91
CA TYR A 314 23.33 -23.55 10.77
C TYR A 314 24.43 -22.49 10.67
N TYR A 315 24.74 -21.84 11.79
CA TYR A 315 25.81 -20.86 11.91
C TYR A 315 27.21 -21.47 11.64
N ARG A 316 27.52 -22.65 12.20
CA ARG A 316 28.77 -23.37 11.84
C ARG A 316 28.86 -23.65 10.34
N SER A 317 27.76 -24.02 9.70
CA SER A 317 27.70 -24.23 8.24
C SER A 317 27.99 -22.95 7.46
N ARG A 318 27.42 -21.80 7.85
CA ARG A 318 27.73 -20.48 7.26
C ARG A 318 29.22 -20.13 7.35
N LEU A 319 29.80 -20.21 8.56
CA LEU A 319 31.23 -19.93 8.78
C LEU A 319 32.15 -20.81 7.93
N ARG A 320 31.80 -22.09 7.77
CA ARG A 320 32.57 -23.05 6.95
C ARG A 320 32.41 -22.78 5.45
N ALA A 321 31.24 -22.37 4.98
CA ALA A 321 31.01 -22.01 3.58
C ALA A 321 31.79 -20.75 3.17
N LEU A 322 31.93 -19.78 4.09
CA LEU A 322 32.74 -18.56 3.91
C LEU A 322 34.24 -18.83 3.74
N GLN A 323 34.78 -19.96 4.19
CA GLN A 323 36.23 -20.24 4.07
C GLN A 323 36.68 -20.33 2.61
N ALA A 324 35.82 -20.80 1.71
CA ALA A 324 36.09 -20.77 0.27
C ALA A 324 36.02 -19.35 -0.33
N VAL A 325 35.35 -18.40 0.33
CA VAL A 325 35.39 -16.96 -0.03
C VAL A 325 36.69 -16.33 0.47
N ASP A 326 37.15 -16.70 1.67
CA ASP A 326 38.44 -16.27 2.23
C ASP A 326 39.62 -16.68 1.31
N GLU A 327 39.63 -17.95 0.86
CA GLU A 327 40.58 -18.48 -0.13
C GLU A 327 40.45 -17.83 -1.52
N LEU A 328 39.23 -17.47 -1.95
CA LEU A 328 38.99 -16.73 -3.19
C LEU A 328 39.57 -15.31 -3.12
N VAL A 329 39.42 -14.62 -2.00
CA VAL A 329 39.98 -13.27 -1.77
C VAL A 329 41.51 -13.33 -1.76
N ASP A 330 42.08 -14.31 -1.06
CA ASP A 330 43.54 -14.58 -1.08
C ASP A 330 44.06 -14.75 -2.51
N SER A 331 43.42 -15.63 -3.27
CA SER A 331 43.77 -15.93 -4.66
C SER A 331 43.68 -14.71 -5.58
N VAL A 332 42.63 -13.89 -5.45
CA VAL A 332 42.45 -12.68 -6.28
C VAL A 332 43.50 -11.63 -5.94
N VAL A 333 43.84 -11.45 -4.66
CA VAL A 333 44.84 -10.46 -4.23
C VAL A 333 46.25 -10.88 -4.64
N GLU A 334 46.61 -12.16 -4.47
CA GLU A 334 47.91 -12.68 -4.95
C GLU A 334 48.03 -12.64 -6.48
N LYS A 335 46.91 -12.80 -7.21
CA LYS A 335 46.86 -12.65 -8.68
C LYS A 335 47.07 -11.19 -9.13
N LEU A 336 46.52 -10.22 -8.41
CA LEU A 336 46.77 -8.79 -8.64
C LEU A 336 48.23 -8.39 -8.35
N ASP A 337 48.83 -8.98 -7.30
CA ASP A 337 50.23 -8.77 -6.92
C ASP A 337 51.20 -9.37 -7.97
N ALA A 338 50.93 -10.61 -8.41
CA ALA A 338 51.71 -11.29 -9.43
C ALA A 338 51.69 -10.57 -10.80
N HIS A 339 50.61 -9.84 -11.11
CA HIS A 339 50.51 -8.96 -12.29
C HIS A 339 51.11 -7.56 -12.05
N GLY A 340 51.51 -7.22 -10.83
CA GLY A 340 52.13 -5.95 -10.48
C GLY A 340 51.17 -4.74 -10.47
N ILE A 341 49.85 -4.98 -10.33
CA ILE A 341 48.80 -3.94 -10.42
C ILE A 341 48.03 -3.72 -9.12
N LEU A 342 48.35 -4.46 -8.06
CA LEU A 342 47.61 -4.43 -6.80
C LEU A 342 47.57 -3.03 -6.14
N ASP A 343 48.67 -2.28 -6.18
CA ASP A 343 48.72 -0.91 -5.62
C ASP A 343 47.99 0.14 -6.49
N ASP A 344 47.67 -0.18 -7.76
CA ASP A 344 46.84 0.62 -8.68
C ASP A 344 45.35 0.15 -8.70
N THR A 345 44.97 -0.78 -7.82
CA THR A 345 43.65 -1.43 -7.80
C THR A 345 42.88 -1.12 -6.51
N TYR A 346 41.63 -0.64 -6.65
CA TYR A 346 40.68 -0.63 -5.54
C TYR A 346 39.98 -1.98 -5.42
N ILE A 347 39.87 -2.50 -4.20
CA ILE A 347 39.13 -3.72 -3.87
C ILE A 347 38.05 -3.36 -2.87
N PHE A 348 36.79 -3.55 -3.27
CA PHE A 348 35.61 -3.45 -2.42
C PHE A 348 35.17 -4.87 -2.03
N TYR A 349 34.82 -5.07 -0.77
CA TYR A 349 34.27 -6.31 -0.25
C TYR A 349 33.05 -6.00 0.63
N THR A 350 31.89 -6.57 0.28
CA THR A 350 30.61 -6.37 0.98
C THR A 350 29.66 -7.53 0.69
N THR A 351 28.45 -7.48 1.25
CA THR A 351 27.30 -8.37 1.00
C THR A 351 26.14 -7.57 0.40
N ASP A 352 25.06 -8.21 -0.02
CA ASP A 352 23.80 -7.55 -0.40
C ASP A 352 22.88 -7.28 0.81
N ASN A 353 22.78 -8.21 1.75
CA ASN A 353 22.11 -8.01 3.03
C ASN A 353 22.82 -8.75 4.17
N GLY A 354 22.46 -8.39 5.41
CA GLY A 354 22.81 -9.14 6.62
C GLY A 354 21.95 -10.40 6.77
N PHE A 355 21.96 -10.99 7.96
CA PHE A 355 21.25 -12.23 8.25
C PHE A 355 21.19 -12.47 9.76
N HIS A 356 20.02 -12.88 10.27
CA HIS A 356 19.82 -13.19 11.68
C HIS A 356 19.64 -14.70 11.93
N ILE A 357 20.05 -15.16 13.12
CA ILE A 357 19.76 -16.50 13.63
C ILE A 357 19.45 -16.41 15.13
N GLY A 358 18.22 -16.70 15.55
CA GLY A 358 17.83 -16.75 16.98
C GLY A 358 17.68 -15.39 17.68
N TYR A 359 18.28 -14.32 17.15
CA TYR A 359 18.03 -12.95 17.57
C TYR A 359 16.56 -12.59 17.45
N HIS A 360 16.01 -11.85 18.42
CA HIS A 360 14.59 -11.54 18.53
C HIS A 360 13.67 -12.77 18.50
N ARG A 361 14.22 -13.97 18.79
CA ARG A 361 13.60 -15.31 18.65
C ARG A 361 13.30 -15.73 17.20
N LEU A 362 13.81 -15.01 16.21
CA LEU A 362 13.65 -15.31 14.80
C LEU A 362 14.43 -16.56 14.37
N GLN A 363 13.98 -17.19 13.28
CA GLN A 363 14.64 -18.36 12.68
C GLN A 363 15.82 -17.89 11.80
N PRO A 364 16.63 -18.78 11.20
CA PRO A 364 17.56 -18.36 10.15
C PRO A 364 16.81 -17.62 9.03
N GLY A 365 17.17 -16.38 8.73
CA GLY A 365 16.43 -15.54 7.79
C GLY A 365 16.97 -14.11 7.66
N LYS A 366 16.18 -13.27 6.98
CA LYS A 366 16.46 -11.87 6.67
C LYS A 366 15.14 -11.05 6.70
N GLU A 367 14.98 -10.06 5.83
CA GLU A 367 13.75 -9.25 5.69
C GLU A 367 13.37 -8.36 6.89
N CYS A 368 14.11 -8.37 8.01
CA CYS A 368 13.85 -7.53 9.18
C CYS A 368 14.70 -6.25 9.16
N GLY A 369 14.30 -5.25 9.96
CA GLY A 369 14.98 -3.95 10.02
C GLY A 369 16.03 -3.82 11.14
N PHE A 370 16.34 -4.90 11.85
CA PHE A 370 17.32 -4.91 12.94
C PHE A 370 18.76 -4.88 12.40
N GLU A 371 19.71 -4.43 13.22
CA GLU A 371 21.14 -4.32 12.88
C GLU A 371 21.71 -5.60 12.25
N GLU A 372 21.30 -6.79 12.70
CA GLU A 372 21.72 -8.09 12.13
C GLU A 372 21.44 -8.24 10.63
N ASP A 373 20.37 -7.62 10.13
CA ASP A 373 19.88 -7.72 8.76
C ASP A 373 20.29 -6.51 7.90
N ILE A 374 20.37 -5.31 8.49
CA ILE A 374 20.65 -4.07 7.76
C ILE A 374 22.08 -3.55 7.89
N ASN A 375 22.79 -3.79 9.01
CA ASN A 375 24.17 -3.33 9.20
C ASN A 375 25.16 -4.43 8.76
N ILE A 376 25.95 -4.11 7.74
CA ILE A 376 26.66 -5.09 6.93
C ILE A 376 28.14 -4.73 6.77
N PRO A 377 29.03 -5.73 6.56
CA PRO A 377 30.45 -5.44 6.36
C PRO A 377 30.67 -4.69 5.03
N LEU A 378 31.36 -3.55 5.07
CA LEU A 378 32.00 -2.96 3.89
C LEU A 378 33.49 -2.73 4.19
N ILE A 379 34.37 -3.38 3.44
CA ILE A 379 35.81 -3.15 3.49
C ILE A 379 36.26 -2.59 2.14
N VAL A 380 37.07 -1.53 2.17
CA VAL A 380 37.69 -0.97 0.95
C VAL A 380 39.20 -0.91 1.14
N ARG A 381 39.95 -1.45 0.17
CA ARG A 381 41.40 -1.31 0.01
C ARG A 381 41.69 -0.60 -1.31
N GLY A 382 42.79 0.15 -1.41
CA GLY A 382 43.26 0.69 -2.70
C GLY A 382 44.20 1.90 -2.58
N PRO A 383 44.51 2.55 -3.71
CA PRO A 383 45.29 3.79 -3.74
C PRO A 383 44.78 4.85 -2.76
N GLY A 384 45.64 5.34 -1.88
CA GLY A 384 45.30 6.41 -0.92
C GLY A 384 44.29 6.05 0.16
N VAL A 385 43.84 4.79 0.26
CA VAL A 385 42.96 4.32 1.33
C VAL A 385 43.79 4.05 2.59
N PRO A 386 43.41 4.58 3.77
CA PRO A 386 44.08 4.27 5.03
C PRO A 386 44.10 2.77 5.33
N LYS A 387 45.15 2.29 6.00
CA LYS A 387 45.36 0.86 6.28
C LYS A 387 45.07 0.52 7.73
N GLY A 388 44.23 -0.49 7.97
CA GLY A 388 43.84 -0.92 9.32
C GLY A 388 42.92 0.07 10.03
N GLN A 389 42.26 0.99 9.30
CA GLN A 389 41.35 1.97 9.87
C GLN A 389 39.93 1.39 9.99
N VAL A 390 39.25 1.71 11.09
CA VAL A 390 37.78 1.58 11.18
C VAL A 390 37.17 2.97 10.97
N SER A 391 36.23 3.06 10.05
CA SER A 391 35.44 4.26 9.77
C SER A 391 34.04 4.11 10.35
N GLU A 392 33.63 5.13 11.11
CA GLU A 392 32.33 5.22 11.79
C GLU A 392 31.40 6.23 11.07
N ILE A 393 31.72 6.65 9.84
CA ILE A 393 30.82 7.49 9.02
C ILE A 393 29.67 6.65 8.46
N VAL A 394 28.49 7.26 8.37
CA VAL A 394 27.25 6.63 7.87
C VAL A 394 27.30 6.47 6.34
N THR A 395 27.13 5.23 5.85
CA THR A 395 27.11 4.93 4.40
C THR A 395 26.07 3.87 4.06
N GLN A 396 25.56 3.89 2.83
CA GLN A 396 24.51 2.99 2.34
C GLN A 396 24.85 2.40 0.98
N HIS A 397 24.23 1.28 0.60
CA HIS A 397 24.41 0.66 -0.71
C HIS A 397 24.28 1.62 -1.91
N ALA A 398 23.35 2.58 -1.84
CA ALA A 398 23.16 3.58 -2.90
C ALA A 398 24.39 4.50 -3.12
N ASP A 399 25.33 4.56 -2.18
CA ASP A 399 26.56 5.35 -2.28
C ASP A 399 27.66 4.66 -3.11
N LEU A 400 27.58 3.33 -3.30
CA LEU A 400 28.64 2.53 -3.92
C LEU A 400 28.82 2.83 -5.41
N THR A 401 27.73 2.82 -6.19
CA THR A 401 27.77 3.21 -7.62
C THR A 401 28.30 4.65 -7.82
N PRO A 402 27.82 5.69 -7.12
CA PRO A 402 28.42 7.03 -7.13
C PRO A 402 29.92 7.05 -6.80
N THR A 403 30.37 6.23 -5.85
CA THR A 403 31.81 6.11 -5.48
C THR A 403 32.63 5.54 -6.62
N ILE A 404 32.17 4.45 -7.23
CA ILE A 404 32.88 3.75 -8.31
C ILE A 404 32.91 4.61 -9.58
N VAL A 405 31.81 5.30 -9.92
CA VAL A 405 31.79 6.28 -11.03
C VAL A 405 32.77 7.44 -10.78
N LYS A 406 32.87 7.95 -9.55
CA LYS A 406 33.85 8.98 -9.19
C LYS A 406 35.31 8.49 -9.32
N LEU A 407 35.61 7.26 -8.89
CA LEU A 407 36.92 6.64 -9.09
C LEU A 407 37.25 6.44 -10.57
N ALA A 408 36.24 6.11 -11.38
CA ALA A 408 36.34 6.02 -12.84
C ALA A 408 36.43 7.38 -13.56
N GLN A 409 36.49 8.49 -12.82
CA GLN A 409 36.51 9.88 -13.34
C GLN A 409 35.26 10.27 -14.13
N GLY A 410 34.17 9.50 -13.99
CA GLY A 410 32.90 9.77 -14.64
C GLY A 410 32.16 10.98 -14.04
N PRO A 411 31.17 11.52 -14.77
CA PRO A 411 30.43 12.70 -14.34
C PRO A 411 29.59 12.41 -13.08
N SER A 412 29.51 13.39 -12.19
CA SER A 412 28.51 13.37 -11.10
C SER A 412 27.11 13.41 -11.69
N ARG A 413 26.18 12.63 -11.13
CA ARG A 413 24.81 12.47 -11.65
C ARG A 413 23.79 12.90 -10.62
N ALA A 414 22.87 13.77 -11.04
CA ALA A 414 21.79 14.28 -10.18
C ALA A 414 20.66 13.27 -9.93
N ASP A 415 20.64 12.14 -10.65
CA ASP A 415 19.66 11.07 -10.51
C ASP A 415 20.12 9.89 -9.62
N PHE A 416 21.27 10.00 -8.95
CA PHE A 416 21.65 9.10 -7.86
C PHE A 416 21.01 9.56 -6.54
N ASP A 417 20.51 8.61 -5.75
CA ASP A 417 19.93 8.86 -4.43
C ASP A 417 21.02 8.91 -3.33
N GLY A 418 22.06 8.08 -3.48
CA GLY A 418 23.26 8.08 -2.62
C GLY A 418 24.35 9.04 -3.10
N ILE A 419 25.37 9.25 -2.26
CA ILE A 419 26.50 10.17 -2.52
C ILE A 419 27.85 9.48 -2.31
N PRO A 420 28.89 9.81 -3.11
CA PRO A 420 30.18 9.12 -3.04
C PRO A 420 30.76 9.01 -1.62
N ILE A 421 31.26 7.83 -1.28
CA ILE A 421 32.00 7.55 -0.05
C ILE A 421 33.41 8.15 -0.22
N PRO A 422 33.90 8.98 0.71
CA PRO A 422 35.29 9.41 0.71
C PRO A 422 36.19 8.26 1.18
N LEU A 423 37.28 8.03 0.45
CA LEU A 423 38.19 6.91 0.71
C LEU A 423 39.57 7.34 1.25
N THR A 424 39.88 8.64 1.25
CA THR A 424 41.14 9.19 1.78
C THR A 424 41.00 9.66 3.23
N GLU A 425 42.09 9.66 4.00
CA GLU A 425 42.11 10.10 5.41
C GLU A 425 41.50 11.51 5.62
N GLU A 426 41.84 12.46 4.74
CA GLU A 426 41.29 13.82 4.75
C GLU A 426 39.78 13.84 4.48
N GLY A 427 39.33 13.12 3.44
CA GLY A 427 37.91 13.06 3.08
C GLY A 427 37.05 12.34 4.12
N LEU A 428 37.59 11.31 4.77
CA LEU A 428 36.96 10.64 5.92
C LEU A 428 36.85 11.61 7.12
N THR A 429 37.90 12.40 7.36
CA THR A 429 37.97 13.38 8.46
C THR A 429 37.04 14.59 8.24
N ASP A 430 36.73 14.96 7.00
CA ASP A 430 35.68 15.93 6.70
C ASP A 430 34.28 15.32 6.81
N ALA A 431 34.04 14.18 6.16
CA ALA A 431 32.73 13.53 6.14
C ALA A 431 32.22 13.08 7.51
N ALA A 432 33.10 12.83 8.47
CA ALA A 432 32.72 12.64 9.88
C ALA A 432 32.01 13.87 10.51
N LYS A 433 32.03 15.03 9.84
CA LYS A 433 31.39 16.30 10.25
C LYS A 433 30.35 16.81 9.25
N THR A 434 30.45 16.42 7.98
CA THR A 434 29.71 17.02 6.86
C THR A 434 28.78 16.05 6.11
N ARG A 435 28.89 14.73 6.34
CA ARG A 435 27.99 13.73 5.75
C ARG A 435 26.67 13.68 6.52
N HIS A 436 25.62 13.21 5.84
CA HIS A 436 24.32 13.00 6.46
C HIS A 436 24.35 11.92 7.54
N ASP A 437 23.50 12.09 8.56
CA ASP A 437 23.37 11.23 9.72
C ASP A 437 22.39 10.06 9.51
N HIS A 438 21.49 10.16 8.53
CA HIS A 438 20.40 9.23 8.29
C HIS A 438 20.64 8.25 7.12
N ILE A 439 19.91 7.14 7.15
CA ILE A 439 19.67 6.19 6.05
C ILE A 439 18.19 5.81 6.06
N GLY A 440 17.57 5.74 4.87
CA GLY A 440 16.22 5.20 4.70
C GLY A 440 16.26 3.68 4.55
N VAL A 441 15.41 2.98 5.30
CA VAL A 441 15.30 1.52 5.29
C VAL A 441 13.85 1.13 4.95
N GLU A 442 13.68 0.16 4.06
CA GLU A 442 12.38 -0.17 3.49
C GLU A 442 12.27 -1.64 3.09
N PHE A 443 11.12 -2.25 3.40
CA PHE A 443 10.80 -3.62 3.03
C PHE A 443 9.31 -3.76 2.69
N TRP A 444 8.98 -4.70 1.80
CA TRP A 444 7.61 -4.98 1.34
C TRP A 444 7.36 -6.49 1.24
N GLY A 445 6.13 -6.91 1.57
CA GLY A 445 5.69 -8.28 1.34
C GLY A 445 6.00 -9.20 2.52
N ILE A 446 6.68 -10.31 2.25
CA ILE A 446 6.74 -11.47 3.14
C ILE A 446 8.09 -11.60 3.87
N ALA A 447 8.08 -12.21 5.06
CA ALA A 447 9.29 -12.75 5.69
C ALA A 447 9.32 -14.28 5.55
N ALA A 448 10.52 -14.86 5.40
CA ALA A 448 10.75 -16.27 5.17
C ALA A 448 11.74 -16.89 6.19
N ALA A 449 11.39 -18.07 6.71
CA ALA A 449 12.30 -18.87 7.53
C ALA A 449 13.07 -19.85 6.64
N GLU A 450 14.39 -19.67 6.57
CA GLU A 450 15.31 -20.53 5.82
C GLU A 450 15.78 -21.77 6.62
N GLY A 451 15.31 -21.92 7.86
CA GLY A 451 15.65 -23.03 8.75
C GLY A 451 14.72 -24.24 8.66
N LYS A 452 15.08 -25.30 9.42
CA LYS A 452 14.20 -26.44 9.69
C LYS A 452 12.90 -26.06 10.41
N PHE A 453 12.93 -24.98 11.20
CA PHE A 453 11.85 -24.54 12.07
C PHE A 453 11.23 -23.24 11.54
N GLY A 454 9.90 -23.14 11.61
CA GLY A 454 9.13 -21.97 11.18
C GLY A 454 8.75 -21.03 12.33
N PHE A 455 7.97 -20.01 11.99
CA PHE A 455 7.51 -18.97 12.90
C PHE A 455 6.36 -19.44 13.83
N PHE A 456 6.09 -18.67 14.88
CA PHE A 456 5.03 -18.87 15.87
C PHE A 456 5.07 -20.24 16.59
N GLY A 457 6.22 -20.92 16.58
CA GLY A 457 6.36 -22.28 17.13
C GLY A 457 5.66 -23.36 16.30
N ARG A 458 5.42 -23.09 15.02
CA ARG A 458 4.76 -23.99 14.05
C ARG A 458 5.70 -24.26 12.86
N ASN A 459 5.33 -25.20 12.00
CA ASN A 459 5.99 -25.39 10.70
C ASN A 459 5.52 -24.35 9.66
N GLN A 460 5.38 -23.08 10.07
CA GLN A 460 4.95 -21.99 9.20
C GLN A 460 6.19 -21.23 8.72
N SER A 461 6.61 -21.47 7.46
CA SER A 461 7.84 -20.87 6.92
C SER A 461 7.68 -19.42 6.45
N LEU A 462 6.47 -18.87 6.35
CA LEU A 462 6.21 -17.54 5.79
C LEU A 462 5.33 -16.66 6.71
N VAL A 463 5.58 -15.35 6.71
CA VAL A 463 4.72 -14.31 7.31
C VAL A 463 4.38 -13.27 6.24
N LEU A 464 3.09 -13.00 6.01
CA LEU A 464 2.64 -12.18 4.88
C LEU A 464 2.62 -10.66 5.12
N ASN A 465 2.63 -10.21 6.37
CA ASN A 465 2.48 -8.80 6.75
C ASN A 465 3.81 -8.22 7.27
N ASN A 466 4.89 -8.34 6.48
CA ASN A 466 6.23 -7.87 6.87
C ASN A 466 6.59 -6.47 6.35
N THR A 467 5.69 -5.76 5.66
CA THR A 467 5.96 -4.42 5.11
C THR A 467 6.20 -3.36 6.21
N TYR A 468 7.34 -2.64 6.13
CA TYR A 468 7.64 -1.49 7.00
C TYR A 468 8.47 -0.42 6.26
N LYS A 469 8.46 0.79 6.82
CA LYS A 469 9.37 1.90 6.49
C LYS A 469 10.09 2.34 7.75
N ALA A 470 11.39 2.56 7.66
CA ALA A 470 12.22 2.90 8.81
C ALA A 470 13.33 3.91 8.45
N ILE A 471 13.89 4.52 9.49
CA ILE A 471 15.12 5.31 9.43
C ILE A 471 16.11 4.73 10.44
N ARG A 472 17.35 4.60 9.97
CA ARG A 472 18.52 4.50 10.82
C ARG A 472 19.20 5.87 10.86
N ILE A 473 19.51 6.40 12.05
CA ILE A 473 20.10 7.74 12.18
C ILE A 473 21.16 7.80 13.29
N VAL A 474 22.36 8.29 12.96
CA VAL A 474 23.55 8.21 13.81
C VAL A 474 24.43 9.46 13.71
N SER A 475 24.77 10.04 14.85
CA SER A 475 25.76 11.10 15.03
C SER A 475 26.66 10.80 16.26
N GLU A 476 27.38 11.79 16.80
CA GLU A 476 28.04 11.65 18.11
C GLU A 476 27.04 11.77 19.28
N GLU A 477 25.91 12.47 19.08
CA GLU A 477 24.88 12.75 20.08
C GLU A 477 23.78 11.68 20.16
N TYR A 478 23.49 10.98 19.06
CA TYR A 478 22.40 9.99 18.99
C TYR A 478 22.71 8.81 18.07
N ASN A 479 22.02 7.70 18.31
CA ASN A 479 22.21 6.45 17.58
C ASN A 479 20.87 5.68 17.56
N LEU A 480 19.93 6.11 16.73
CA LEU A 480 18.54 5.65 16.78
C LEU A 480 18.20 4.74 15.61
N TYR A 481 17.26 3.83 15.86
CA TYR A 481 16.44 3.18 14.83
C TYR A 481 14.97 3.50 15.09
N TYR A 482 14.24 3.88 14.05
CA TYR A 482 12.80 4.18 14.10
C TYR A 482 12.08 3.51 12.95
N SER A 483 11.03 2.73 13.23
CA SER A 483 10.21 2.07 12.20
C SER A 483 8.72 2.38 12.36
N VAL A 484 8.01 2.32 11.24
CA VAL A 484 6.55 2.28 11.18
C VAL A 484 6.14 1.14 10.25
N TRP A 485 5.42 0.18 10.82
CA TRP A 485 4.92 -1.00 10.13
C TRP A 485 3.60 -0.70 9.40
N CYS A 486 3.26 -1.52 8.40
CA CYS A 486 1.94 -1.43 7.74
C CYS A 486 0.76 -1.67 8.71
N THR A 487 1.00 -2.33 9.85
CA THR A 487 0.05 -2.48 10.95
C THR A 487 -0.18 -1.20 11.77
N ASN A 488 0.46 -0.08 11.39
CA ASN A 488 0.55 1.17 12.15
C ASN A 488 1.28 1.02 13.51
N GLU A 489 1.90 -0.13 13.81
CA GLU A 489 2.81 -0.26 14.94
C GLU A 489 4.11 0.48 14.69
N HIS A 490 4.67 1.05 15.76
CA HIS A 490 5.88 1.86 15.72
C HIS A 490 6.96 1.28 16.63
N GLU A 491 8.23 1.43 16.24
CA GLU A 491 9.37 1.11 17.08
C GLU A 491 10.33 2.29 17.19
N LEU A 492 10.93 2.45 18.36
CA LEU A 492 12.07 3.34 18.57
C LEU A 492 13.06 2.62 19.50
N TYR A 493 14.31 2.50 19.06
CA TYR A 493 15.42 2.01 19.88
C TYR A 493 16.52 3.08 19.93
N ASP A 494 17.17 3.22 21.08
CA ASP A 494 18.38 4.02 21.26
C ASP A 494 19.58 3.08 21.41
N LEU A 495 20.31 2.85 20.33
CA LEU A 495 21.39 1.87 20.25
C LEU A 495 22.67 2.33 20.98
N ASN A 496 22.67 3.51 21.61
CA ASN A 496 23.68 3.89 22.61
C ASN A 496 23.40 3.28 23.99
N THR A 497 22.15 2.90 24.29
CA THR A 497 21.75 2.28 25.57
C THR A 497 21.13 0.88 25.41
N ASP A 498 20.64 0.56 24.22
CA ASP A 498 20.04 -0.70 23.82
C ASP A 498 20.58 -1.15 22.43
N PRO A 499 21.89 -1.43 22.30
CA PRO A 499 22.53 -1.79 21.03
C PRO A 499 22.04 -3.12 20.42
N GLU A 500 21.25 -3.89 21.18
CA GLU A 500 20.69 -5.17 20.78
C GLU A 500 19.16 -5.09 20.54
N GLN A 501 18.58 -3.89 20.54
CA GLN A 501 17.19 -3.62 20.17
C GLN A 501 16.14 -4.46 20.95
N ILE A 502 16.33 -4.63 22.27
CA ILE A 502 15.39 -5.37 23.14
C ILE A 502 14.38 -4.48 23.87
N GLN A 503 14.53 -3.15 23.83
CA GLN A 503 13.70 -2.18 24.54
C GLN A 503 13.06 -1.16 23.57
N ASN A 504 11.99 -1.56 22.89
CA ASN A 504 11.20 -0.62 22.07
C ASN A 504 10.57 0.45 22.98
N LEU A 505 11.08 1.68 22.87
CA LEU A 505 10.75 2.82 23.73
C LEU A 505 9.31 3.33 23.54
N LEU A 506 8.62 2.94 22.45
CA LEU A 506 7.24 3.37 22.13
C LEU A 506 6.16 2.43 22.67
N ARG A 507 6.53 1.31 23.29
CA ARG A 507 5.55 0.38 23.86
C ARG A 507 4.81 0.97 25.07
N PRO A 508 3.53 0.63 25.30
CA PRO A 508 2.79 1.08 26.49
C PRO A 508 3.36 0.64 27.84
N ASP A 509 4.22 -0.38 27.88
CA ASP A 509 4.93 -0.86 29.08
C ASP A 509 6.35 -0.28 29.24
N SER A 510 6.80 0.58 28.31
CA SER A 510 8.06 1.33 28.42
C SER A 510 8.04 2.25 29.64
N LYS A 511 9.10 2.19 30.45
CA LYS A 511 9.32 3.08 31.60
C LYS A 511 10.15 4.31 31.25
N VAL A 512 10.73 4.34 30.05
CA VAL A 512 11.50 5.48 29.54
C VAL A 512 10.51 6.45 28.92
N THR A 513 10.44 7.67 29.46
CA THR A 513 9.52 8.72 28.99
C THR A 513 10.25 9.87 28.27
N THR A 514 11.58 9.92 28.40
CA THR A 514 12.44 10.94 27.82
C THR A 514 13.66 10.32 27.15
N LEU A 515 14.05 10.88 26.00
CA LEU A 515 15.24 10.55 25.22
C LEU A 515 15.90 11.88 24.82
N LEU A 516 17.23 11.96 24.73
CA LEU A 516 17.98 13.20 24.42
C LEU A 516 17.56 14.44 25.26
N GLY A 517 17.13 14.23 26.51
CA GLY A 517 16.64 15.29 27.41
C GLY A 517 15.23 15.83 27.11
N LEU A 518 14.52 15.28 26.11
CA LEU A 518 13.18 15.68 25.70
C LEU A 518 12.16 14.53 25.87
N PRO A 519 10.85 14.82 25.99
CA PRO A 519 9.81 13.78 25.96
C PRO A 519 9.84 13.01 24.64
N ILE A 520 9.74 11.68 24.67
CA ILE A 520 9.89 10.82 23.47
C ILE A 520 8.97 11.25 22.32
N GLY A 521 7.71 11.60 22.61
CA GLY A 521 6.75 12.05 21.60
C GLY A 521 7.19 13.29 20.80
N LYS A 522 8.09 14.13 21.34
CA LYS A 522 8.71 15.23 20.59
C LYS A 522 9.68 14.74 19.53
N ILE A 523 10.50 13.74 19.87
CA ILE A 523 11.51 13.15 18.99
C ILE A 523 10.82 12.34 17.90
N VAL A 524 9.80 11.55 18.26
CA VAL A 524 8.93 10.84 17.30
C VAL A 524 8.40 11.78 16.24
N ALA A 525 7.90 12.98 16.59
CA ALA A 525 7.39 13.94 15.60
C ALA A 525 8.47 14.45 14.60
N ARG A 526 9.75 14.49 14.99
CA ARG A 526 10.87 14.78 14.06
C ARG A 526 11.16 13.58 13.16
N LEU A 527 11.20 12.38 13.74
CA LEU A 527 11.47 11.13 13.03
C LEU A 527 10.36 10.76 12.04
N ASP A 528 9.09 10.98 12.40
CA ASP A 528 7.91 10.95 11.52
C ASP A 528 8.14 11.83 10.27
N SER A 529 8.49 13.10 10.50
CA SER A 529 8.64 14.08 9.43
C SER A 529 9.83 13.75 8.52
N LEU A 530 10.91 13.23 9.09
CA LEU A 530 12.07 12.73 8.34
C LEU A 530 11.67 11.48 7.52
N LEU A 531 10.91 10.55 8.11
CA LEU A 531 10.45 9.31 7.46
C LEU A 531 9.46 9.60 6.32
N LEU A 532 8.63 10.63 6.44
CA LEU A 532 7.77 11.10 5.35
C LEU A 532 8.56 11.59 4.14
N VAL A 533 9.77 12.12 4.32
CA VAL A 533 10.66 12.51 3.21
C VAL A 533 11.45 11.31 2.69
N THR A 534 12.13 10.54 3.55
CA THR A 534 13.02 9.45 3.11
C THR A 534 12.29 8.25 2.49
N LYS A 535 11.03 7.98 2.87
CA LYS A 535 10.24 6.85 2.32
C LYS A 535 9.93 6.93 0.83
N SER A 536 10.11 8.12 0.23
CA SER A 536 9.73 8.48 -1.15
C SER A 536 10.59 9.64 -1.70
N CYS A 537 11.84 9.75 -1.25
CA CYS A 537 12.78 10.77 -1.69
C CYS A 537 13.27 10.47 -3.11
N LYS A 538 13.81 11.47 -3.83
CA LYS A 538 14.46 11.27 -5.14
C LYS A 538 15.71 12.12 -5.29
N GLY A 539 16.78 11.53 -5.84
CA GLY A 539 18.06 12.17 -6.07
C GLY A 539 18.67 12.71 -4.78
N ILE A 540 19.22 13.93 -4.86
CA ILE A 540 19.81 14.66 -3.72
C ILE A 540 18.88 14.77 -2.49
N THR A 541 17.55 14.67 -2.65
CA THR A 541 16.59 14.64 -1.53
C THR A 541 16.82 13.45 -0.59
N CYS A 542 17.33 12.32 -1.09
CA CYS A 542 17.59 11.13 -0.28
C CYS A 542 18.82 11.27 0.61
N SER A 543 19.85 11.99 0.16
CA SER A 543 21.05 12.32 0.93
C SER A 543 20.93 13.65 1.69
N LYS A 544 19.92 14.48 1.39
CA LYS A 544 19.60 15.75 2.06
C LYS A 544 18.10 15.97 2.36
N PRO A 545 17.45 15.11 3.17
CA PRO A 545 16.04 15.27 3.51
C PRO A 545 15.79 16.49 4.40
N TRP A 546 16.78 16.93 5.19
CA TRP A 546 16.69 18.15 6.01
C TRP A 546 16.53 19.42 5.16
N ASP A 547 17.18 19.51 3.99
CA ASP A 547 17.00 20.62 3.05
C ASP A 547 15.56 20.68 2.49
N ALA A 548 14.88 19.54 2.38
CA ALA A 548 13.48 19.47 1.93
C ALA A 548 12.47 19.85 3.03
N LEU A 549 12.76 19.53 4.30
CA LEU A 549 11.97 19.98 5.46
C LEU A 549 12.21 21.47 5.78
N HIS A 550 13.45 21.94 5.60
CA HIS A 550 13.91 23.28 5.98
C HIS A 550 14.74 23.93 4.85
N PRO A 551 14.11 24.32 3.73
CA PRO A 551 14.79 24.91 2.55
C PRO A 551 15.44 26.29 2.79
N GLN A 552 15.51 26.73 4.05
CA GLN A 552 16.24 27.92 4.49
C GLN A 552 17.64 27.58 5.05
N GLY A 553 18.02 26.30 5.10
CA GLY A 553 19.35 25.85 5.56
C GLY A 553 19.58 26.04 7.06
N ASN A 554 18.51 26.09 7.86
CA ASN A 554 18.51 26.35 9.30
C ASN A 554 18.30 25.09 10.17
N VAL A 555 18.29 23.91 9.54
CA VAL A 555 18.32 22.56 10.12
C VAL A 555 19.16 21.71 9.18
N ALA A 556 20.21 21.06 9.68
CA ALA A 556 21.03 20.12 8.90
C ALA A 556 21.08 18.71 9.51
N SER A 557 20.48 18.54 10.69
CA SER A 557 20.57 17.35 11.54
C SER A 557 19.29 17.16 12.36
N LEU A 558 19.10 15.97 12.96
CA LEU A 558 18.07 15.80 13.98
C LEU A 558 18.33 16.71 15.18
N TRP A 559 19.58 16.96 15.56
CA TRP A 559 19.93 17.86 16.67
C TRP A 559 19.36 19.27 16.50
N ASP A 560 19.50 19.86 15.31
CA ASP A 560 18.91 21.18 14.99
C ASP A 560 17.38 21.15 15.08
N ALA A 561 16.77 20.06 14.59
CA ALA A 561 15.32 19.84 14.59
C ALA A 561 14.73 19.68 16.01
N LEU A 562 15.53 19.29 17.02
CA LEU A 562 15.12 19.28 18.43
C LEU A 562 15.01 20.68 19.05
N SER A 563 15.45 21.74 18.37
CA SER A 563 15.33 23.11 18.87
C SER A 563 13.85 23.50 19.08
N PRO A 564 13.45 24.04 20.26
CA PRO A 564 12.05 24.37 20.55
C PRO A 564 11.39 25.37 19.59
N ARG A 565 12.18 26.14 18.82
CA ARG A 565 11.67 27.01 17.74
C ARG A 565 10.91 26.24 16.66
N PHE A 566 11.17 24.94 16.52
CA PHE A 566 10.53 24.04 15.56
C PHE A 566 9.46 23.13 16.17
N ASP A 567 9.16 23.23 17.48
CA ASP A 567 8.10 22.42 18.12
C ASP A 567 6.77 22.53 17.36
N THR A 568 6.32 23.75 17.08
CA THR A 568 5.07 24.00 16.34
C THR A 568 5.12 23.46 14.91
N PHE A 569 6.29 23.37 14.29
CA PHE A 569 6.44 22.79 12.95
C PHE A 569 6.24 21.27 13.02
N TYR A 570 7.06 20.57 13.79
CA TYR A 570 7.03 19.10 13.86
C TYR A 570 5.78 18.56 14.56
N GLU A 571 5.29 19.21 15.62
CA GLU A 571 4.22 18.67 16.47
C GLU A 571 2.81 19.08 16.00
N LYS A 572 2.70 20.02 15.04
CA LYS A 572 1.40 20.59 14.59
C LYS A 572 1.26 20.93 13.10
N GLN A 573 2.35 21.12 12.36
CA GLN A 573 2.29 21.52 10.93
C GLN A 573 2.72 20.39 9.99
N GLN A 574 3.61 19.49 10.44
CA GLN A 574 3.94 18.27 9.72
C GLN A 574 2.91 17.17 9.98
N ALA A 575 2.69 16.33 8.98
CA ALA A 575 1.90 15.11 9.12
C ALA A 575 2.71 14.03 9.87
N LYS A 576 2.01 13.05 10.45
CA LYS A 576 2.61 11.85 11.06
C LYS A 576 2.48 10.65 10.11
N VAL A 577 3.40 9.71 10.19
CA VAL A 577 3.35 8.50 9.35
C VAL A 577 2.20 7.60 9.81
N SER A 578 1.31 7.22 8.88
CA SER A 578 0.13 6.39 9.15
C SER A 578 -0.54 5.92 7.84
N TYR A 579 -1.06 4.68 7.82
CA TYR A 579 -1.59 3.97 6.63
C TYR A 579 -3.09 3.67 6.77
N SER A 580 -3.98 4.19 5.89
CA SER A 580 -5.36 4.38 6.36
C SER A 580 -6.44 4.84 5.33
N ARG A 581 -7.40 4.02 4.82
CA ARG A 581 -8.73 4.43 4.21
C ARG A 581 -9.93 3.44 4.19
N PHE A 582 -11.16 3.98 3.98
CA PHE A 582 -12.33 3.27 3.47
C PHE A 582 -13.21 4.07 2.46
N GLN A 583 -13.91 3.36 1.54
CA GLN A 583 -14.85 3.81 0.47
C GLN A 583 -14.40 4.98 -0.43
N ILE A 584 -14.51 6.23 0.04
CA ILE A 584 -13.98 7.45 -0.64
C ILE A 584 -13.10 8.27 0.30
N GLU A 585 -13.62 8.48 1.52
CA GLU A 585 -13.13 9.43 2.52
C GLU A 585 -11.74 9.03 2.94
N GLY A 586 -11.67 7.96 3.72
CA GLY A 586 -10.42 7.33 4.02
C GLY A 586 -10.04 7.34 5.47
N ALA A 587 -8.78 7.67 5.74
CA ALA A 587 -8.18 7.75 7.05
C ALA A 587 -8.58 6.61 8.03
N TRP A 588 -8.53 5.31 7.63
CA TRP A 588 -9.02 4.18 8.44
C TRP A 588 -8.47 4.08 9.86
N ASN A 589 -7.21 4.46 10.11
CA ASN A 589 -6.64 4.67 11.45
C ASN A 589 -6.02 6.08 11.65
N GLN A 590 -6.19 6.98 10.67
CA GLN A 590 -5.71 8.36 10.76
C GLN A 590 -6.67 9.24 11.58
N GLY A 591 -6.11 10.26 12.22
CA GLY A 591 -6.85 11.24 13.01
C GLY A 591 -7.73 10.62 14.10
N GLY A 592 -7.20 9.61 14.80
CA GLY A 592 -7.87 8.95 15.92
C GLY A 592 -8.99 7.96 15.57
N LYS A 593 -9.27 7.67 14.28
CA LYS A 593 -10.29 6.67 13.89
C LYS A 593 -9.94 5.25 14.39
N GLY A 594 -10.93 4.56 14.94
CA GLY A 594 -10.87 3.13 15.29
C GLY A 594 -11.26 2.21 14.12
N GLN A 595 -11.11 0.89 14.29
CA GLN A 595 -11.51 -0.06 13.25
C GLN A 595 -13.03 -0.20 13.12
N SER A 596 -13.50 -0.40 11.90
CA SER A 596 -14.85 -0.85 11.56
C SER A 596 -14.84 -2.29 11.04
N ILE A 597 -15.98 -2.98 11.11
CA ILE A 597 -16.14 -4.36 10.62
C ILE A 597 -15.74 -4.51 9.16
N TRP A 598 -15.84 -3.42 8.39
CA TRP A 598 -15.45 -3.36 6.99
C TRP A 598 -13.93 -3.26 6.79
N ASP A 599 -13.22 -2.51 7.66
CA ASP A 599 -11.75 -2.52 7.72
C ASP A 599 -11.26 -3.95 8.03
N THR A 600 -11.87 -4.63 9.00
CA THR A 600 -11.56 -6.03 9.36
C THR A 600 -11.92 -7.04 8.24
N PHE A 601 -13.01 -6.80 7.51
CA PHE A 601 -13.49 -7.71 6.46
C PHE A 601 -12.68 -7.60 5.17
N CYS A 602 -12.26 -6.40 4.74
CA CYS A 602 -11.49 -6.25 3.51
C CYS A 602 -10.05 -6.80 3.63
N HIS A 603 -9.46 -6.72 4.83
CA HIS A 603 -8.16 -7.30 5.15
C HIS A 603 -8.16 -8.84 5.26
N SER A 604 -9.33 -9.49 5.13
CA SER A 604 -9.45 -10.95 5.10
C SER A 604 -9.35 -11.46 3.65
N PRO A 605 -8.35 -12.29 3.29
CA PRO A 605 -8.15 -12.76 1.91
C PRO A 605 -9.40 -13.41 1.29
N GLY A 606 -9.65 -13.13 0.01
CA GLY A 606 -10.78 -13.68 -0.74
C GLY A 606 -12.16 -13.11 -0.38
N ARG A 607 -12.25 -12.12 0.52
CA ARG A 607 -13.53 -11.42 0.81
C ARG A 607 -13.89 -10.35 -0.22
N ILE A 608 -12.91 -9.83 -0.95
CA ILE A 608 -13.08 -8.75 -1.94
C ILE A 608 -12.64 -9.28 -3.32
N LYS A 609 -13.42 -8.98 -4.36
CA LYS A 609 -13.30 -9.55 -5.72
C LYS A 609 -11.90 -9.39 -6.35
N ASP A 610 -11.20 -8.30 -6.08
CA ASP A 610 -9.85 -7.99 -6.56
C ASP A 610 -8.78 -8.09 -5.45
N ASN A 611 -9.14 -8.64 -4.28
CA ASN A 611 -8.37 -8.61 -3.03
C ASN A 611 -7.90 -7.22 -2.59
N SER A 612 -8.45 -6.13 -3.13
CA SER A 612 -8.10 -4.79 -2.69
C SER A 612 -8.72 -4.48 -1.34
N THR A 613 -7.96 -3.82 -0.48
CA THR A 613 -8.52 -3.11 0.66
C THR A 613 -8.96 -1.71 0.22
N ALA A 614 -9.85 -1.12 1.00
CA ALA A 614 -10.32 0.24 0.76
C ALA A 614 -9.29 1.30 1.19
N ASP A 615 -8.06 0.87 1.55
CA ASP A 615 -6.99 1.59 2.26
C ASP A 615 -6.37 2.78 1.55
N ASP A 616 -6.68 3.00 0.26
CA ASP A 616 -6.42 4.28 -0.40
C ASP A 616 -7.58 4.89 -1.23
N ALA A 617 -8.75 4.27 -1.22
CA ALA A 617 -10.06 4.83 -1.63
C ALA A 617 -9.99 5.88 -2.76
N CYS A 618 -10.44 7.11 -2.49
CA CYS A 618 -10.30 8.28 -3.37
C CYS A 618 -9.40 9.38 -2.76
N LEU A 619 -8.69 9.11 -1.67
CA LEU A 619 -8.06 10.11 -0.77
C LEU A 619 -8.94 11.26 -0.23
N SER A 620 -10.27 11.17 -0.24
CA SER A 620 -11.13 12.35 -0.01
C SER A 620 -11.03 13.00 1.39
N TYR A 621 -10.54 12.33 2.43
CA TYR A 621 -10.26 12.94 3.75
C TYR A 621 -9.26 14.11 3.61
N GLN A 622 -8.20 13.93 2.80
CA GLN A 622 -7.23 14.97 2.45
C GLN A 622 -7.72 15.84 1.29
N LEU A 623 -8.41 15.26 0.30
CA LEU A 623 -8.72 15.92 -0.98
C LEU A 623 -10.14 16.48 -1.11
N HIS A 624 -10.91 16.54 -0.01
CA HIS A 624 -12.29 17.02 0.00
C HIS A 624 -12.47 18.42 -0.61
N GLU A 625 -11.49 19.33 -0.50
CA GLU A 625 -11.57 20.64 -1.16
C GLU A 625 -11.57 20.54 -2.70
N GLN A 626 -10.84 19.58 -3.27
CA GLN A 626 -10.87 19.30 -4.71
C GLN A 626 -12.21 18.69 -5.14
N ASP A 627 -12.73 17.77 -4.33
CA ASP A 627 -14.02 17.12 -4.58
C ASP A 627 -15.18 18.13 -4.52
N ILE A 628 -15.11 19.10 -3.60
CA ILE A 628 -16.03 20.24 -3.51
C ILE A 628 -15.87 21.20 -4.70
N ALA A 629 -14.65 21.43 -5.18
CA ALA A 629 -14.41 22.22 -6.39
C ALA A 629 -15.07 21.57 -7.63
N ARG A 630 -14.97 20.24 -7.79
CA ARG A 630 -15.66 19.50 -8.86
C ARG A 630 -17.19 19.50 -8.68
N MET A 631 -17.72 19.30 -7.47
CA MET A 631 -19.16 19.46 -7.21
C MET A 631 -19.70 20.84 -7.62
N LYS A 632 -18.94 21.90 -7.32
CA LYS A 632 -19.27 23.28 -7.72
C LYS A 632 -19.20 23.47 -9.24
N GLU A 633 -18.21 22.86 -9.91
CA GLU A 633 -18.11 22.82 -11.36
C GLU A 633 -19.32 22.14 -12.00
N TYR A 634 -19.78 21.02 -11.44
CA TYR A 634 -20.95 20.26 -11.88
C TYR A 634 -22.30 20.90 -11.44
N GLY A 635 -22.27 22.03 -10.73
CA GLY A 635 -23.49 22.75 -10.32
C GLY A 635 -24.34 22.02 -9.28
N VAL A 636 -23.73 21.14 -8.48
CA VAL A 636 -24.36 20.41 -7.38
C VAL A 636 -24.86 21.40 -6.31
N THR A 637 -26.11 21.25 -5.87
CA THR A 637 -26.73 22.11 -4.84
C THR A 637 -26.88 21.44 -3.47
N ALA A 638 -26.71 20.13 -3.39
CA ALA A 638 -26.70 19.37 -2.14
C ALA A 638 -25.75 18.18 -2.28
N TYR A 639 -25.05 17.83 -1.20
CA TYR A 639 -24.15 16.68 -1.16
C TYR A 639 -24.55 15.76 -0.02
N ARG A 640 -24.79 14.50 -0.35
CA ARG A 640 -25.05 13.44 0.63
C ARG A 640 -23.75 12.70 0.91
N PHE A 641 -23.37 12.63 2.18
CA PHE A 641 -22.23 11.87 2.67
C PHE A 641 -22.59 11.15 3.97
N SER A 642 -21.71 10.25 4.43
CA SER A 642 -21.81 9.59 5.72
C SER A 642 -20.77 10.10 6.70
N LEU A 643 -21.09 10.02 7.99
CA LEU A 643 -20.10 10.09 9.06
C LEU A 643 -19.63 8.66 9.33
N SER A 644 -18.32 8.45 9.48
CA SER A 644 -17.82 7.16 9.95
C SER A 644 -17.93 7.09 11.46
N TRP A 645 -18.73 6.14 11.99
CA TRP A 645 -18.96 6.00 13.43
C TRP A 645 -17.62 5.77 14.15
N SER A 646 -16.80 4.87 13.62
CA SER A 646 -15.46 4.60 14.15
C SER A 646 -14.50 5.80 14.09
N ARG A 647 -14.77 6.84 13.29
CA ARG A 647 -14.03 8.12 13.35
C ARG A 647 -14.51 9.01 14.49
N ILE A 648 -15.80 8.99 14.84
CA ILE A 648 -16.39 9.85 15.89
C ILE A 648 -16.24 9.25 17.29
N ILE A 649 -16.50 7.95 17.45
CA ILE A 649 -16.30 7.21 18.70
C ILE A 649 -15.49 5.96 18.35
N PRO A 650 -14.15 5.96 18.57
CA PRO A 650 -13.27 4.89 18.07
C PRO A 650 -13.56 3.49 18.61
N LEU A 651 -14.10 3.42 19.84
CA LEU A 651 -14.57 2.18 20.45
C LEU A 651 -16.11 1.99 20.34
N GLY A 652 -16.79 2.93 19.69
CA GLY A 652 -18.20 2.91 19.32
C GLY A 652 -19.22 3.19 20.42
N GLY A 653 -18.95 2.78 21.68
CA GLY A 653 -19.98 2.62 22.69
C GLY A 653 -20.40 3.89 23.42
N LYS A 654 -21.52 3.82 24.16
CA LYS A 654 -22.13 4.99 24.79
C LYS A 654 -21.24 5.69 25.84
N ASP A 655 -20.43 4.88 26.51
CA ASP A 655 -19.53 5.26 27.61
C ASP A 655 -18.08 5.51 27.14
N ASP A 656 -17.79 5.32 25.85
CA ASP A 656 -16.45 5.49 25.25
C ASP A 656 -16.14 6.96 24.91
N PRO A 657 -14.84 7.34 24.83
CA PRO A 657 -14.44 8.70 24.49
C PRO A 657 -14.77 9.08 23.03
N VAL A 658 -15.23 10.32 22.86
CA VAL A 658 -15.39 10.96 21.53
C VAL A 658 -14.02 11.39 21.01
N ASN A 659 -13.76 11.14 19.74
CA ASN A 659 -12.60 11.63 19.02
C ASN A 659 -12.87 13.02 18.41
N GLU A 660 -12.42 14.07 19.10
CA GLU A 660 -12.65 15.45 18.65
C GLU A 660 -11.81 15.83 17.39
N GLU A 661 -10.79 15.05 17.00
CA GLU A 661 -10.11 15.23 15.69
C GLU A 661 -11.01 14.76 14.53
N GLY A 662 -11.70 13.63 14.72
CA GLY A 662 -12.76 13.17 13.84
C GLY A 662 -13.89 14.19 13.69
N ILE A 663 -14.30 14.81 14.81
CA ILE A 663 -15.25 15.93 14.82
C ILE A 663 -14.71 17.15 14.05
N ALA A 664 -13.42 17.48 14.19
CA ALA A 664 -12.81 18.60 13.49
C ALA A 664 -12.83 18.41 11.96
N PHE A 665 -12.53 17.20 11.46
CA PHE A 665 -12.62 16.88 10.03
C PHE A 665 -14.02 17.15 9.45
N TYR A 666 -15.08 16.57 10.05
CA TYR A 666 -16.43 16.74 9.52
C TYR A 666 -16.95 18.18 9.68
N ASN A 667 -16.52 18.92 10.71
CA ASN A 667 -16.76 20.36 10.79
C ASN A 667 -16.15 21.10 9.59
N THR A 668 -14.87 20.85 9.27
CA THR A 668 -14.21 21.45 8.11
C THR A 668 -14.93 21.10 6.81
N LEU A 669 -15.33 19.83 6.62
CA LEU A 669 -16.11 19.39 5.45
C LEU A 669 -17.45 20.14 5.32
N ILE A 670 -18.25 20.19 6.39
CA ILE A 670 -19.55 20.87 6.44
C ILE A 670 -19.39 22.36 6.15
N ASP A 671 -18.41 23.01 6.77
CA ASP A 671 -18.16 24.44 6.59
C ASP A 671 -17.67 24.76 5.17
N THR A 672 -16.88 23.87 4.53
CA THR A 672 -16.42 24.05 3.14
C THR A 672 -17.56 23.82 2.15
N LEU A 673 -18.47 22.86 2.40
CA LEU A 673 -19.68 22.66 1.60
C LEU A 673 -20.59 23.90 1.65
N LEU A 674 -20.91 24.39 2.86
CA LEU A 674 -21.77 25.56 3.06
C LEU A 674 -21.15 26.84 2.50
N ARG A 675 -19.83 27.06 2.65
CA ARG A 675 -19.10 28.17 2.01
C ARG A 675 -19.16 28.14 0.47
N ASN A 676 -19.44 26.98 -0.13
CA ASN A 676 -19.61 26.83 -1.57
C ASN A 676 -21.07 26.77 -2.03
N GLY A 677 -22.04 26.92 -1.11
CA GLY A 677 -23.48 26.89 -1.42
C GLY A 677 -24.05 25.50 -1.60
N ILE A 678 -23.38 24.47 -1.09
CA ILE A 678 -23.80 23.06 -1.19
C ILE A 678 -24.43 22.64 0.14
N THR A 679 -25.69 22.22 0.11
CA THR A 679 -26.42 21.78 1.31
C THR A 679 -25.97 20.39 1.77
N PRO A 680 -25.50 20.21 3.03
CA PRO A 680 -25.12 18.90 3.54
C PRO A 680 -26.34 18.03 3.89
N PHE A 681 -26.36 16.80 3.36
CA PHE A 681 -27.23 15.71 3.80
C PHE A 681 -26.34 14.65 4.45
N VAL A 682 -26.59 14.33 5.72
CA VAL A 682 -25.64 13.55 6.53
C VAL A 682 -26.25 12.22 6.96
N THR A 683 -25.59 11.13 6.61
CA THR A 683 -25.96 9.77 6.99
C THR A 683 -25.14 9.35 8.21
N LEU A 684 -25.80 8.95 9.30
CA LEU A 684 -25.14 8.55 10.54
C LEU A 684 -24.44 7.19 10.41
N PHE A 685 -25.09 6.21 9.78
CA PHE A 685 -24.55 4.87 9.59
C PHE A 685 -24.56 4.46 8.12
N HIS A 686 -23.38 4.17 7.58
CA HIS A 686 -23.22 3.62 6.23
C HIS A 686 -22.38 2.34 6.29
N TRP A 687 -22.93 1.35 7.00
CA TRP A 687 -22.45 -0.04 7.12
C TRP A 687 -21.16 -0.23 7.96
N ASP A 688 -20.45 0.85 8.30
CA ASP A 688 -19.15 0.86 8.96
C ASP A 688 -19.20 0.77 10.50
N LEU A 689 -19.94 -0.21 11.02
CA LEU A 689 -20.01 -0.50 12.46
C LEU A 689 -18.60 -0.65 13.08
N PRO A 690 -18.27 0.02 14.21
CA PRO A 690 -16.99 -0.16 14.89
C PRO A 690 -16.75 -1.63 15.30
N SER A 691 -15.58 -2.19 14.95
CA SER A 691 -15.23 -3.60 15.23
C SER A 691 -15.29 -3.93 16.71
N SER A 692 -14.95 -2.96 17.57
CA SER A 692 -15.06 -3.04 19.03
C SER A 692 -16.47 -3.40 19.52
N LEU A 693 -17.54 -2.88 18.90
CA LEU A 693 -18.92 -3.23 19.27
C LEU A 693 -19.30 -4.64 18.80
N TYR A 694 -18.76 -5.03 17.65
CA TYR A 694 -18.91 -6.37 17.10
C TYR A 694 -18.13 -7.44 17.91
N GLU A 695 -16.99 -7.07 18.48
CA GLU A 695 -16.21 -7.90 19.40
C GLU A 695 -16.87 -8.02 20.78
N ARG A 696 -17.37 -6.91 21.34
CA ARG A 696 -18.04 -6.88 22.65
C ARG A 696 -19.31 -7.73 22.70
N TYR A 697 -20.20 -7.57 21.71
CA TYR A 697 -21.55 -8.16 21.76
C TYR A 697 -22.15 -8.51 20.38
N ARG A 698 -21.34 -8.62 19.33
CA ARG A 698 -21.79 -8.86 17.93
C ARG A 698 -22.69 -7.76 17.34
N GLY A 699 -22.58 -6.53 17.84
CA GLY A 699 -23.24 -5.38 17.21
C GLY A 699 -24.77 -5.52 17.19
N MET A 700 -25.36 -5.44 16.00
CA MET A 700 -26.82 -5.42 15.79
C MET A 700 -27.56 -6.71 16.21
N LEU A 701 -26.84 -7.78 16.58
CA LEU A 701 -27.45 -9.00 17.14
C LEU A 701 -27.86 -8.86 18.61
N ASP A 702 -27.33 -7.89 19.34
CA ASP A 702 -27.79 -7.53 20.69
C ASP A 702 -28.44 -6.14 20.68
N GLN A 703 -29.76 -6.10 20.49
CA GLN A 703 -30.54 -4.85 20.49
C GLN A 703 -30.38 -4.04 21.79
N ALA A 704 -30.24 -4.71 22.94
CA ALA A 704 -30.23 -4.08 24.26
C ALA A 704 -28.91 -3.35 24.55
N GLN A 705 -27.79 -3.85 24.03
CA GLN A 705 -26.50 -3.14 24.07
C GLN A 705 -26.32 -2.18 22.89
N TYR A 706 -26.74 -2.58 21.68
CA TYR A 706 -26.55 -1.78 20.47
C TYR A 706 -27.36 -0.47 20.43
N ALA A 707 -28.65 -0.49 20.80
CA ALA A 707 -29.49 0.69 20.65
C ALA A 707 -29.03 1.89 21.51
N PRO A 708 -28.64 1.73 22.80
CA PRO A 708 -28.02 2.81 23.58
C PRO A 708 -26.74 3.38 22.95
N ASP A 709 -25.88 2.54 22.39
CA ASP A 709 -24.60 2.94 21.79
C ASP A 709 -24.83 3.73 20.49
N PHE A 710 -25.74 3.29 19.62
CA PHE A 710 -26.13 4.05 18.43
C PHE A 710 -26.84 5.38 18.78
N VAL A 711 -27.66 5.39 19.84
CA VAL A 711 -28.31 6.62 20.33
C VAL A 711 -27.28 7.64 20.83
N ARG A 712 -26.27 7.21 21.61
CA ARG A 712 -25.18 8.10 22.02
C ARG A 712 -24.44 8.68 20.81
N TYR A 713 -24.08 7.83 19.85
CA TYR A 713 -23.36 8.26 18.66
C TYR A 713 -24.15 9.32 17.87
N ALA A 714 -25.43 9.05 17.60
CA ALA A 714 -26.33 10.02 16.97
C ALA A 714 -26.41 11.34 17.77
N GLN A 715 -26.50 11.27 19.10
CA GLN A 715 -26.52 12.45 19.97
C GLN A 715 -25.26 13.31 19.80
N VAL A 716 -24.07 12.71 19.78
CA VAL A 716 -22.80 13.43 19.52
C VAL A 716 -22.84 14.12 18.16
N CYS A 717 -23.30 13.45 17.11
CA CYS A 717 -23.41 14.04 15.78
C CYS A 717 -24.41 15.21 15.73
N PHE A 718 -25.55 15.11 16.40
CA PHE A 718 -26.52 16.21 16.50
C PHE A 718 -25.98 17.39 17.32
N GLU A 719 -25.31 17.13 18.44
CA GLU A 719 -24.64 18.15 19.27
C GLU A 719 -23.56 18.92 18.49
N ARG A 720 -22.73 18.22 17.71
CA ARG A 720 -21.51 18.79 17.08
C ARG A 720 -21.74 19.39 15.69
N PHE A 721 -22.79 18.97 14.98
CA PHE A 721 -23.00 19.36 13.57
C PHE A 721 -24.42 19.87 13.26
N GLY A 722 -25.42 19.59 14.09
CA GLY A 722 -26.83 19.89 13.80
C GLY A 722 -27.18 21.39 13.85
N ASP A 723 -26.27 22.24 14.33
CA ASP A 723 -26.33 23.69 14.16
C ASP A 723 -26.32 24.10 12.67
N ARG A 724 -25.55 23.37 11.84
CA ARG A 724 -25.41 23.57 10.39
C ARG A 724 -26.17 22.54 9.54
N VAL A 725 -26.17 21.27 9.93
CA VAL A 725 -26.83 20.18 9.19
C VAL A 725 -28.35 20.17 9.45
N LYS A 726 -29.14 20.13 8.36
CA LYS A 726 -30.62 20.16 8.40
C LYS A 726 -31.31 18.94 7.79
N HIS A 727 -30.54 18.00 7.25
CA HIS A 727 -31.07 16.77 6.66
C HIS A 727 -30.25 15.57 7.16
N TRP A 728 -30.85 14.81 8.06
CA TRP A 728 -30.26 13.66 8.72
C TRP A 728 -30.85 12.35 8.19
N ILE A 729 -29.98 11.39 7.90
CA ILE A 729 -30.35 10.02 7.55
C ILE A 729 -29.73 9.13 8.62
N THR A 730 -30.51 8.20 9.16
CA THR A 730 -30.07 7.28 10.22
C THR A 730 -29.24 6.13 9.65
N TYR A 731 -29.89 5.24 8.90
CA TYR A 731 -29.25 4.11 8.20
C TYR A 731 -29.31 4.30 6.68
N ASN A 732 -28.25 3.87 5.99
CA ASN A 732 -28.31 3.52 4.57
C ASN A 732 -28.61 2.03 4.39
N GLU A 733 -29.56 1.69 3.52
CA GLU A 733 -29.86 0.33 3.03
C GLU A 733 -29.85 -0.76 4.13
N PRO A 734 -30.69 -0.62 5.18
CA PRO A 734 -30.67 -1.52 6.32
C PRO A 734 -31.10 -2.95 5.95
N ALA A 735 -31.82 -3.14 4.84
CA ALA A 735 -32.15 -4.45 4.29
C ALA A 735 -30.93 -5.09 3.62
N LEU A 736 -30.01 -4.32 3.04
CA LEU A 736 -28.75 -4.85 2.51
C LEU A 736 -27.77 -5.21 3.63
N VAL A 737 -27.69 -4.42 4.71
CA VAL A 737 -26.91 -4.74 5.93
C VAL A 737 -27.37 -6.06 6.56
N ALA A 738 -28.69 -6.26 6.65
CA ALA A 738 -29.28 -7.52 7.11
C ALA A 738 -28.97 -8.69 6.16
N ARG A 739 -29.34 -8.57 4.87
CA ARG A 739 -29.23 -9.66 3.89
C ARG A 739 -27.79 -10.03 3.56
N ALA A 740 -26.98 -9.08 3.09
CA ALA A 740 -25.64 -9.36 2.60
C ALA A 740 -24.61 -9.54 3.74
N GLY A 741 -24.81 -8.85 4.87
CA GLY A 741 -23.92 -8.92 6.03
C GLY A 741 -24.15 -10.14 6.93
N HIS A 742 -25.41 -10.56 7.10
CA HIS A 742 -25.81 -11.57 8.09
C HIS A 742 -26.58 -12.78 7.54
N GLY A 743 -27.01 -12.75 6.27
CA GLY A 743 -27.69 -13.87 5.61
C GLY A 743 -26.84 -14.55 4.54
N GLU A 744 -26.22 -13.78 3.66
CA GLU A 744 -25.49 -14.28 2.49
C GLU A 744 -23.96 -14.26 2.65
N GLY A 745 -23.42 -13.70 3.74
CA GLY A 745 -21.98 -13.62 4.03
C GLY A 745 -21.12 -12.81 3.04
N ARG A 746 -21.74 -12.07 2.12
CA ARG A 746 -21.08 -11.33 1.04
C ARG A 746 -20.48 -9.98 1.47
N HIS A 747 -21.11 -9.33 2.46
CA HIS A 747 -20.66 -8.05 3.02
C HIS A 747 -20.20 -8.28 4.48
N ALA A 748 -19.51 -7.31 5.08
CA ALA A 748 -19.18 -7.37 6.50
C ALA A 748 -20.46 -7.49 7.38
N PRO A 749 -20.44 -8.26 8.48
CA PRO A 749 -19.31 -9.03 9.03
C PRO A 749 -19.06 -10.40 8.39
N GLY A 750 -19.83 -10.80 7.37
CA GLY A 750 -19.62 -12.05 6.64
C GLY A 750 -20.34 -13.27 7.19
N HIS A 751 -21.45 -13.05 7.90
CA HIS A 751 -22.28 -14.08 8.51
C HIS A 751 -23.27 -14.71 7.50
N ILE A 752 -23.49 -16.02 7.64
CA ILE A 752 -24.43 -16.81 6.84
C ILE A 752 -25.41 -17.47 7.83
N SER A 753 -26.63 -16.94 7.91
CA SER A 753 -27.64 -17.41 8.86
C SER A 753 -29.07 -17.19 8.33
N PRO A 754 -30.00 -18.14 8.52
CA PRO A 754 -31.39 -17.99 8.11
C PRO A 754 -32.22 -17.06 9.03
N THR A 755 -31.73 -16.71 10.22
CA THR A 755 -32.51 -15.96 11.23
C THR A 755 -31.92 -14.60 11.58
N GLU A 756 -30.59 -14.46 11.56
CA GLU A 756 -29.92 -13.20 11.90
C GLU A 756 -30.34 -11.98 11.06
N PRO A 757 -30.62 -12.07 9.74
CA PRO A 757 -31.10 -10.92 8.96
C PRO A 757 -32.34 -10.26 9.56
N PHE A 758 -33.28 -11.04 10.10
CA PHE A 758 -34.51 -10.51 10.66
C PHE A 758 -34.30 -9.90 12.05
N ILE A 759 -33.36 -10.44 12.85
CA ILE A 759 -32.91 -9.85 14.13
C ILE A 759 -32.24 -8.50 13.84
N VAL A 760 -31.28 -8.45 12.92
CA VAL A 760 -30.55 -7.24 12.53
C VAL A 760 -31.47 -6.17 11.93
N ALA A 761 -32.48 -6.57 11.14
CA ALA A 761 -33.50 -5.65 10.64
C ALA A 761 -34.37 -5.06 11.76
N HIS A 762 -34.73 -5.87 12.76
CA HIS A 762 -35.49 -5.41 13.93
C HIS A 762 -34.69 -4.41 14.77
N THR A 763 -33.46 -4.77 15.13
CA THR A 763 -32.54 -3.89 15.86
C THR A 763 -32.36 -2.54 15.17
N GLN A 764 -32.17 -2.52 13.84
CA GLN A 764 -32.04 -1.28 13.07
C GLN A 764 -33.31 -0.42 13.09
N LEU A 765 -34.51 -1.03 13.00
CA LEU A 765 -35.78 -0.28 13.08
C LEU A 765 -36.01 0.31 14.48
N VAL A 766 -35.74 -0.45 15.54
CA VAL A 766 -35.92 -0.01 16.94
C VAL A 766 -34.90 1.07 17.31
N SER A 767 -33.62 0.91 16.96
CA SER A 767 -32.59 1.94 17.19
C SER A 767 -32.82 3.20 16.36
N HIS A 768 -33.28 3.07 15.11
CA HIS A 768 -33.76 4.19 14.29
C HIS A 768 -34.89 4.95 15.01
N GLY A 769 -35.89 4.22 15.53
CA GLY A 769 -36.99 4.80 16.29
C GLY A 769 -36.51 5.60 17.51
N HIS A 770 -35.58 5.05 18.30
CA HIS A 770 -34.97 5.76 19.43
C HIS A 770 -34.23 7.04 19.01
N VAL A 771 -33.41 6.98 17.95
CA VAL A 771 -32.66 8.15 17.45
C VAL A 771 -33.59 9.24 16.92
N CYS A 772 -34.64 8.86 16.17
CA CYS A 772 -35.65 9.80 15.69
C CYS A 772 -36.46 10.43 16.83
N ALA A 773 -36.86 9.64 17.85
CA ALA A 773 -37.57 10.15 19.02
C ALA A 773 -36.72 11.13 19.85
N MET A 774 -35.42 10.86 20.01
CA MET A 774 -34.46 11.79 20.62
C MET A 774 -34.30 13.06 19.79
N TYR A 775 -34.07 12.94 18.48
CA TYR A 775 -33.87 14.10 17.59
C TYR A 775 -35.08 15.05 17.63
N LYS A 776 -36.29 14.51 17.46
CA LYS A 776 -37.56 15.29 17.48
C LYS A 776 -37.82 15.95 18.84
N ARG A 777 -37.38 15.33 19.95
CA ARG A 777 -37.56 15.86 21.32
C ARG A 777 -36.57 16.96 21.70
N GLU A 778 -35.29 16.76 21.39
CA GLU A 778 -34.19 17.56 21.98
C GLU A 778 -33.53 18.52 20.98
N PHE A 779 -33.42 18.11 19.72
CA PHE A 779 -32.59 18.82 18.73
C PHE A 779 -33.43 19.58 17.71
N GLN A 780 -34.46 18.95 17.14
CA GLN A 780 -35.34 19.54 16.13
C GLN A 780 -35.94 20.91 16.53
N PRO A 781 -36.42 21.14 17.77
CA PRO A 781 -37.02 22.43 18.16
C PRO A 781 -36.06 23.63 18.12
N THR A 782 -34.74 23.39 18.15
CA THR A 782 -33.71 24.44 18.08
C THR A 782 -32.98 24.43 16.74
N GLN A 783 -32.68 23.25 16.22
CA GLN A 783 -31.91 23.06 14.99
C GLN A 783 -32.76 23.23 13.72
N ASN A 784 -34.08 23.01 13.79
CA ASN A 784 -35.01 23.11 12.66
C ASN A 784 -34.60 22.25 11.45
N GLY A 785 -34.09 21.04 11.71
CA GLY A 785 -33.74 20.04 10.71
C GLY A 785 -34.75 18.89 10.65
N HIS A 786 -34.52 18.01 9.67
CA HIS A 786 -35.34 16.83 9.39
C HIS A 786 -34.56 15.53 9.56
N ILE A 787 -35.25 14.44 9.89
CA ILE A 787 -34.64 13.11 10.07
C ILE A 787 -35.42 11.99 9.38
N MET A 788 -34.69 11.11 8.70
CA MET A 788 -35.26 9.97 7.98
C MET A 788 -34.36 8.71 8.01
N ILE A 789 -34.78 7.68 7.28
CA ILE A 789 -34.00 6.50 6.94
C ILE A 789 -34.01 6.31 5.42
N THR A 790 -32.94 5.74 4.86
CA THR A 790 -32.84 5.40 3.43
C THR A 790 -33.01 3.91 3.26
N LEU A 791 -33.95 3.50 2.39
CA LEU A 791 -34.27 2.11 2.10
C LEU A 791 -33.86 1.74 0.67
N ASP A 792 -33.28 0.55 0.51
CA ASP A 792 -33.00 -0.11 -0.76
C ASP A 792 -34.24 -0.84 -1.31
N GLY A 793 -34.33 -0.98 -2.64
CA GLY A 793 -35.29 -1.90 -3.27
C GLY A 793 -35.44 -1.74 -4.78
N GLY A 794 -35.68 -2.85 -5.48
CA GLY A 794 -36.10 -2.88 -6.88
C GLY A 794 -37.59 -3.20 -7.06
N TRP A 795 -38.18 -2.74 -8.17
CA TRP A 795 -39.50 -3.22 -8.58
C TRP A 795 -39.42 -4.70 -9.00
N SER A 796 -40.43 -5.48 -8.59
CA SER A 796 -40.62 -6.87 -9.05
C SER A 796 -41.86 -6.94 -9.94
N GLU A 797 -41.65 -7.24 -11.21
CA GLU A 797 -42.69 -7.35 -12.25
C GLU A 797 -43.02 -8.84 -12.47
N PRO A 798 -44.29 -9.25 -12.67
CA PRO A 798 -44.62 -10.65 -12.98
C PRO A 798 -43.93 -11.12 -14.27
N TRP A 799 -43.30 -12.29 -14.22
CA TRP A 799 -42.71 -12.95 -15.39
C TRP A 799 -43.77 -13.30 -16.44
N ASP A 800 -44.95 -13.71 -15.98
CA ASP A 800 -46.17 -13.92 -16.76
C ASP A 800 -47.33 -13.14 -16.14
N ALA A 801 -47.68 -11.98 -16.73
CA ALA A 801 -48.79 -11.17 -16.23
C ALA A 801 -50.18 -11.85 -16.35
N ASP A 802 -50.28 -12.92 -17.15
CA ASP A 802 -51.49 -13.74 -17.27
C ASP A 802 -51.56 -14.89 -16.22
N ASP A 803 -50.46 -15.18 -15.50
CA ASP A 803 -50.46 -16.18 -14.41
C ASP A 803 -50.67 -15.47 -13.06
N PRO A 804 -51.82 -15.66 -12.38
CA PRO A 804 -52.10 -14.98 -11.12
C PRO A 804 -51.09 -15.32 -10.01
N ARG A 805 -50.36 -16.44 -10.12
CA ARG A 805 -49.31 -16.82 -9.17
C ARG A 805 -48.06 -15.97 -9.33
N ASP A 806 -47.71 -15.58 -10.57
CA ASP A 806 -46.58 -14.68 -10.83
C ASP A 806 -46.93 -13.24 -10.41
N VAL A 807 -48.19 -12.82 -10.57
CA VAL A 807 -48.69 -11.54 -10.06
C VAL A 807 -48.67 -11.50 -8.52
N GLU A 808 -49.10 -12.56 -7.84
CA GLU A 808 -49.00 -12.67 -6.37
C GLU A 808 -47.54 -12.70 -5.89
N ALA A 809 -46.68 -13.47 -6.58
CA ALA A 809 -45.26 -13.54 -6.31
C ALA A 809 -44.56 -12.17 -6.52
N ALA A 810 -44.96 -11.39 -7.51
CA ALA A 810 -44.45 -10.04 -7.76
C ALA A 810 -44.78 -9.05 -6.64
N GLN A 811 -46.03 -9.05 -6.16
CA GLN A 811 -46.41 -8.24 -5.00
C GLN A 811 -45.64 -8.70 -3.74
N ARG A 812 -45.53 -10.01 -3.50
CA ARG A 812 -44.79 -10.54 -2.33
C ARG A 812 -43.29 -10.21 -2.40
N ALA A 813 -42.64 -10.37 -3.56
CA ALA A 813 -41.23 -10.01 -3.73
C ALA A 813 -40.99 -8.50 -3.51
N THR A 814 -41.90 -7.65 -3.98
CA THR A 814 -41.87 -6.20 -3.71
C THR A 814 -42.05 -5.90 -2.21
N GLU A 815 -42.93 -6.63 -1.51
CA GLU A 815 -43.08 -6.48 -0.05
C GLU A 815 -41.85 -6.95 0.74
N PHE A 816 -41.18 -8.03 0.31
CA PHE A 816 -39.94 -8.50 0.92
C PHE A 816 -38.73 -7.57 0.65
N GLU A 817 -38.64 -6.93 -0.52
CA GLU A 817 -37.61 -5.92 -0.80
C GLU A 817 -37.87 -4.62 -0.02
N ILE A 818 -39.09 -4.10 -0.06
CA ILE A 818 -39.39 -2.70 0.33
C ILE A 818 -40.24 -2.60 1.59
N ALA A 819 -41.37 -3.33 1.64
CA ALA A 819 -42.32 -3.20 2.75
C ALA A 819 -41.77 -3.76 4.08
N TRP A 820 -40.78 -4.66 4.03
CA TRP A 820 -40.05 -5.17 5.20
C TRP A 820 -39.63 -4.07 6.20
N PHE A 821 -39.10 -2.96 5.68
CA PHE A 821 -38.78 -1.78 6.49
C PHE A 821 -39.83 -0.68 6.39
N ALA A 822 -40.48 -0.51 5.23
CA ALA A 822 -41.38 0.61 4.99
C ALA A 822 -42.78 0.48 5.63
N ASP A 823 -43.34 -0.73 5.78
CA ASP A 823 -44.64 -0.92 6.48
C ASP A 823 -44.55 -0.59 7.98
N PRO A 824 -43.53 -1.04 8.75
CA PRO A 824 -43.35 -0.61 10.15
C PRO A 824 -43.28 0.91 10.35
N LEU A 825 -42.66 1.62 9.39
CA LEU A 825 -42.42 3.07 9.46
C LEU A 825 -43.63 3.89 9.00
N PHE A 826 -44.23 3.52 7.87
CA PHE A 826 -45.20 4.35 7.13
C PHE A 826 -46.56 3.68 6.91
N GLY A 827 -46.76 2.46 7.42
CA GLY A 827 -47.98 1.69 7.26
C GLY A 827 -49.23 2.38 7.83
N SER A 828 -50.32 2.33 7.07
CA SER A 828 -51.61 2.88 7.47
C SER A 828 -52.34 2.05 8.54
N GLY A 829 -52.02 0.76 8.66
CA GLY A 829 -52.59 -0.19 9.63
C GLY A 829 -52.06 -0.05 11.07
N GLU A 830 -51.70 -1.15 11.71
CA GLU A 830 -50.83 -1.13 12.89
C GLU A 830 -49.35 -1.15 12.46
N CYS A 831 -48.44 -0.78 13.37
CA CYS A 831 -47.01 -1.02 13.15
C CYS A 831 -46.73 -2.52 13.30
N ASP A 832 -46.39 -3.20 12.21
CA ASP A 832 -45.86 -4.56 12.17
C ASP A 832 -45.17 -4.78 10.82
N TYR A 833 -44.59 -5.96 10.62
CA TYR A 833 -44.06 -6.38 9.33
C TYR A 833 -45.19 -6.77 8.34
N PRO A 834 -44.91 -6.80 7.02
CA PRO A 834 -45.89 -7.19 6.01
C PRO A 834 -46.51 -8.57 6.31
N ALA A 835 -47.83 -8.68 6.11
CA ALA A 835 -48.56 -9.92 6.39
C ALA A 835 -48.04 -11.12 5.55
N SER A 836 -47.55 -10.85 4.34
CA SER A 836 -46.90 -11.83 3.46
C SER A 836 -45.58 -12.36 4.04
N MET A 837 -44.76 -11.49 4.63
CA MET A 837 -43.54 -11.89 5.35
C MET A 837 -43.88 -12.72 6.60
N ARG A 838 -44.87 -12.28 7.40
CA ARG A 838 -45.32 -13.02 8.59
C ARG A 838 -45.84 -14.42 8.23
N ALA A 839 -46.58 -14.55 7.14
CA ALA A 839 -47.12 -15.83 6.66
C ALA A 839 -46.05 -16.80 6.12
N GLN A 840 -44.94 -16.29 5.57
CA GLN A 840 -43.84 -17.10 5.07
C GLN A 840 -42.80 -17.45 6.16
N LEU A 841 -42.46 -16.50 7.04
CA LEU A 841 -41.35 -16.62 7.99
C LEU A 841 -41.77 -17.05 9.41
N GLY A 842 -43.05 -16.88 9.78
CA GLY A 842 -43.57 -17.26 11.09
C GLY A 842 -42.79 -16.62 12.24
N ASP A 843 -42.21 -17.47 13.08
CA ASP A 843 -41.45 -17.11 14.29
C ASP A 843 -40.00 -16.66 14.01
N CYS A 844 -39.45 -16.92 12.81
CA CYS A 844 -38.10 -16.47 12.42
C CYS A 844 -38.04 -14.95 12.19
N LEU A 845 -39.19 -14.30 12.06
CA LEU A 845 -39.35 -12.85 11.97
C LEU A 845 -39.70 -12.31 13.37
N PRO A 846 -38.93 -11.37 13.96
CA PRO A 846 -39.25 -10.82 15.28
C PRO A 846 -40.64 -10.16 15.38
N HIS A 847 -41.13 -9.98 16.59
CA HIS A 847 -42.38 -9.29 16.91
C HIS A 847 -42.11 -8.02 17.69
N PHE A 848 -42.58 -6.87 17.20
CA PHE A 848 -42.49 -5.60 17.93
C PHE A 848 -43.34 -5.64 19.21
N THR A 849 -42.75 -5.28 20.34
CA THR A 849 -43.48 -4.97 21.58
C THR A 849 -44.42 -3.76 21.38
N PRO A 850 -45.45 -3.58 22.24
CA PRO A 850 -46.31 -2.38 22.18
C PRO A 850 -45.53 -1.06 22.22
N GLU A 851 -44.44 -1.03 22.98
CA GLU A 851 -43.53 0.11 23.11
C GLU A 851 -42.77 0.38 21.80
N GLU A 852 -42.21 -0.65 21.16
CA GLU A 852 -41.54 -0.53 19.86
C GLU A 852 -42.52 -0.16 18.74
N LYS A 853 -43.75 -0.68 18.76
CA LYS A 853 -44.82 -0.29 17.82
C LYS A 853 -45.17 1.20 17.91
N ILE A 854 -45.04 1.81 19.08
CA ILE A 854 -45.21 3.27 19.27
C ILE A 854 -43.96 4.04 18.83
N LEU A 855 -42.78 3.46 19.04
CA LEU A 855 -41.47 4.09 18.77
C LEU A 855 -41.12 4.15 17.27
N VAL A 856 -41.39 3.08 16.51
CA VAL A 856 -41.01 2.92 15.09
C VAL A 856 -42.04 3.58 14.16
N ARG A 857 -43.31 3.66 14.56
CA ARG A 857 -44.37 4.21 13.71
C ARG A 857 -44.17 5.71 13.48
N GLY A 858 -43.94 6.13 12.23
CA GLY A 858 -43.74 7.54 11.87
C GLY A 858 -42.45 8.15 12.42
N SER A 859 -41.46 7.32 12.79
CA SER A 859 -40.15 7.78 13.23
C SER A 859 -39.42 8.54 12.11
N SER A 860 -39.40 7.99 10.90
CA SER A 860 -38.91 8.67 9.68
C SER A 860 -39.92 9.70 9.19
N GLU A 861 -39.49 10.93 8.91
CA GLU A 861 -40.39 12.01 8.44
C GLU A 861 -40.69 11.93 6.94
N PHE A 862 -39.77 11.35 6.18
CA PHE A 862 -39.85 11.20 4.73
C PHE A 862 -39.40 9.79 4.31
N TYR A 863 -39.70 9.42 3.07
CA TYR A 863 -39.25 8.18 2.48
C TYR A 863 -37.90 8.41 1.78
N GLY A 864 -36.78 8.02 2.41
CA GLY A 864 -35.47 7.98 1.74
C GLY A 864 -35.36 6.73 0.86
N MET A 865 -34.97 6.89 -0.40
CA MET A 865 -34.99 5.80 -1.39
C MET A 865 -33.68 5.68 -2.16
N ASN A 866 -33.12 4.47 -2.15
CA ASN A 866 -32.09 4.05 -3.09
C ASN A 866 -32.70 3.02 -4.06
N SER A 867 -32.48 3.20 -5.36
CA SER A 867 -32.87 2.19 -6.35
C SER A 867 -32.07 2.32 -7.63
N TYR A 868 -31.82 1.19 -8.29
CA TYR A 868 -30.90 1.08 -9.42
C TYR A 868 -31.49 0.24 -10.56
N THR A 869 -32.24 -0.82 -10.25
CA THR A 869 -32.72 -1.79 -11.24
C THR A 869 -34.06 -2.41 -10.81
N SER A 870 -34.57 -3.34 -11.60
CA SER A 870 -35.80 -4.08 -11.35
C SER A 870 -35.65 -5.51 -11.91
N TYR A 871 -36.57 -6.41 -11.61
CA TYR A 871 -36.53 -7.80 -12.08
C TYR A 871 -37.90 -8.28 -12.56
N PHE A 872 -37.92 -9.20 -13.52
CA PHE A 872 -39.07 -10.08 -13.69
C PHE A 872 -38.99 -11.18 -12.64
N VAL A 873 -40.12 -11.54 -12.03
CA VAL A 873 -40.17 -12.56 -10.98
C VAL A 873 -41.27 -13.58 -11.24
N LYS A 874 -40.96 -14.83 -10.89
CA LYS A 874 -41.82 -15.99 -11.10
C LYS A 874 -42.06 -16.72 -9.79
N HIS A 875 -43.27 -17.25 -9.58
CA HIS A 875 -43.56 -18.07 -8.40
C HIS A 875 -42.67 -19.33 -8.38
N ARG A 876 -42.20 -19.69 -7.19
CA ARG A 876 -41.61 -21.01 -6.93
C ARG A 876 -42.73 -21.97 -6.50
N ASN A 877 -42.65 -23.24 -6.88
CA ASN A 877 -43.66 -24.25 -6.51
C ASN A 877 -43.22 -25.08 -5.28
N GLU A 878 -41.92 -25.11 -5.01
CA GLU A 878 -41.34 -25.63 -3.78
C GLU A 878 -41.68 -24.73 -2.58
N SER A 879 -41.65 -25.30 -1.38
CA SER A 879 -41.70 -24.53 -0.13
C SER A 879 -40.53 -23.55 -0.03
N PRO A 880 -40.69 -22.39 0.64
CA PRO A 880 -39.58 -21.48 0.89
C PRO A 880 -38.47 -22.19 1.68
N GLU A 881 -37.23 -21.81 1.37
CA GLU A 881 -36.07 -22.20 2.17
C GLU A 881 -36.09 -21.47 3.51
N GLU A 882 -35.52 -22.08 4.56
CA GLU A 882 -35.50 -21.49 5.89
C GLU A 882 -34.75 -20.15 5.85
N GLY A 883 -35.42 -19.08 6.28
CA GLY A 883 -34.87 -17.73 6.24
C GLY A 883 -34.96 -17.00 4.89
N ASP A 884 -35.67 -17.52 3.90
CA ASP A 884 -35.81 -16.85 2.59
C ASP A 884 -36.39 -15.43 2.71
N PHE A 885 -35.50 -14.45 2.50
CA PHE A 885 -35.77 -13.01 2.49
C PHE A 885 -36.10 -12.46 1.09
N ARG A 886 -36.49 -13.31 0.12
CA ARG A 886 -36.83 -12.92 -1.26
C ARG A 886 -38.31 -13.18 -1.62
N GLY A 887 -39.08 -13.83 -0.76
CA GLY A 887 -40.53 -14.03 -0.94
C GLY A 887 -40.91 -15.25 -1.81
N ASN A 888 -40.08 -16.28 -1.82
CA ASN A 888 -40.25 -17.55 -2.55
C ASN A 888 -40.47 -17.36 -4.06
N VAL A 889 -39.54 -16.66 -4.71
CA VAL A 889 -39.58 -16.32 -6.13
C VAL A 889 -38.27 -16.64 -6.85
N ILE A 890 -38.37 -16.86 -8.16
CA ILE A 890 -37.24 -16.90 -9.08
C ILE A 890 -37.12 -15.52 -9.75
N ARG A 891 -35.96 -14.85 -9.63
CA ARG A 891 -35.66 -13.60 -10.35
C ARG A 891 -35.09 -13.91 -11.74
N LEU A 892 -35.51 -13.15 -12.75
CA LEU A 892 -35.21 -13.37 -14.16
C LEU A 892 -34.95 -12.04 -14.87
N ASP A 893 -33.99 -12.02 -15.80
CA ASP A 893 -33.70 -10.85 -16.66
C ASP A 893 -34.72 -10.66 -17.78
N GLN A 894 -35.41 -11.73 -18.20
CA GLN A 894 -36.41 -11.72 -19.27
C GLN A 894 -37.78 -12.17 -18.76
N ASN A 895 -38.85 -11.57 -19.29
CA ASN A 895 -40.22 -12.06 -19.10
C ASN A 895 -40.54 -13.28 -20.00
N LYS A 896 -41.74 -13.84 -19.87
CA LYS A 896 -42.26 -14.97 -20.68
C LYS A 896 -42.22 -14.74 -22.20
N ALA A 897 -42.25 -13.48 -22.65
CA ALA A 897 -42.17 -13.11 -24.06
C ALA A 897 -40.72 -12.87 -24.56
N GLY A 898 -39.70 -13.09 -23.72
CA GLY A 898 -38.29 -12.86 -24.05
C GLY A 898 -37.88 -11.38 -24.03
N VAL A 899 -38.71 -10.50 -23.44
CA VAL A 899 -38.36 -9.08 -23.30
C VAL A 899 -37.39 -8.92 -22.13
N GLU A 900 -36.18 -8.47 -22.43
CA GLU A 900 -35.15 -8.07 -21.47
C GLU A 900 -35.60 -6.91 -20.57
N ARG A 901 -35.23 -6.95 -19.29
CA ARG A 901 -35.48 -5.84 -18.35
C ARG A 901 -34.78 -4.54 -18.76
N GLY A 902 -33.65 -4.65 -19.48
CA GLY A 902 -32.99 -3.55 -20.17
C GLY A 902 -31.50 -3.78 -20.36
N ILE A 903 -30.74 -2.70 -20.54
CA ILE A 903 -29.33 -2.76 -20.98
C ILE A 903 -28.43 -3.16 -19.81
N GLU A 904 -27.51 -4.08 -20.05
CA GLU A 904 -26.55 -4.55 -19.05
C GLU A 904 -25.45 -3.51 -18.75
N SER A 905 -25.16 -3.31 -17.47
CA SER A 905 -24.05 -2.48 -16.98
C SER A 905 -22.73 -3.27 -16.92
N ASP A 906 -21.71 -2.77 -16.22
CA ASP A 906 -20.48 -3.54 -15.95
C ASP A 906 -20.62 -4.49 -14.75
N THR A 907 -21.76 -4.49 -14.07
CA THR A 907 -21.98 -5.20 -12.80
C THR A 907 -23.17 -6.16 -12.91
N PRO A 908 -22.99 -7.50 -12.73
CA PRO A 908 -23.99 -8.50 -13.13
C PRO A 908 -25.41 -8.35 -12.58
N TRP A 909 -25.59 -7.75 -11.41
CA TRP A 909 -26.92 -7.55 -10.83
C TRP A 909 -27.69 -6.37 -11.45
N LEU A 910 -26.97 -5.35 -11.94
CA LEU A 910 -27.53 -4.07 -12.38
C LEU A 910 -27.73 -4.05 -13.90
N ARG A 911 -28.99 -3.93 -14.31
CA ARG A 911 -29.39 -3.57 -15.69
C ARG A 911 -30.27 -2.32 -15.67
N THR A 912 -30.27 -1.53 -16.73
CA THR A 912 -31.18 -0.37 -16.85
C THR A 912 -32.63 -0.87 -16.83
N ALA A 913 -33.51 -0.22 -16.08
CA ALA A 913 -34.92 -0.61 -15.93
C ALA A 913 -35.82 0.60 -15.61
N PRO A 914 -35.84 1.67 -16.45
CA PRO A 914 -36.58 2.91 -16.15
C PRO A 914 -38.09 2.67 -15.99
N TRP A 915 -38.65 1.68 -16.69
CA TRP A 915 -40.06 1.28 -16.56
C TRP A 915 -40.39 0.75 -15.16
N GLY A 916 -39.51 -0.07 -14.57
CA GLY A 916 -39.69 -0.63 -13.23
C GLY A 916 -39.49 0.43 -12.15
N TRP A 917 -38.52 1.33 -12.36
CA TRP A 917 -38.34 2.55 -11.57
C TRP A 917 -39.59 3.46 -11.57
N ALA A 918 -40.27 3.63 -12.71
CA ALA A 918 -41.53 4.37 -12.79
C ALA A 918 -42.67 3.66 -12.03
N ASN A 919 -42.72 2.32 -12.07
CA ASN A 919 -43.70 1.54 -11.30
C ASN A 919 -43.42 1.62 -9.79
N LEU A 920 -42.15 1.55 -9.38
CA LEU A 920 -41.71 1.67 -7.98
C LEU A 920 -42.14 3.00 -7.35
N LEU A 921 -41.89 4.12 -8.05
CA LEU A 921 -42.29 5.46 -7.59
C LEU A 921 -43.82 5.53 -7.33
N ARG A 922 -44.63 4.99 -8.24
CA ARG A 922 -46.09 4.93 -8.10
C ARG A 922 -46.52 4.01 -6.96
N TRP A 923 -45.92 2.83 -6.82
CA TRP A 923 -46.27 1.86 -5.77
C TRP A 923 -45.97 2.40 -4.37
N ILE A 924 -44.77 2.99 -4.17
CA ILE A 924 -44.38 3.62 -2.89
C ILE A 924 -45.32 4.77 -2.55
N TRP A 925 -45.61 5.65 -3.52
CA TRP A 925 -46.52 6.77 -3.32
C TRP A 925 -47.95 6.32 -2.97
N ASN A 926 -48.50 5.37 -3.75
CA ASN A 926 -49.86 4.88 -3.55
C ASN A 926 -50.03 4.05 -2.26
N ARG A 927 -48.96 3.44 -1.74
CA ARG A 927 -49.00 2.70 -0.46
C ARG A 927 -48.88 3.62 0.75
N TYR A 928 -47.93 4.57 0.73
CA TYR A 928 -47.55 5.34 1.92
C TYR A 928 -47.97 6.82 1.90
N HIS A 929 -48.12 7.44 0.72
CA HIS A 929 -48.42 8.87 0.55
C HIS A 929 -47.42 9.84 1.24
N VAL A 930 -46.20 9.38 1.50
CA VAL A 930 -45.10 10.14 2.13
C VAL A 930 -44.19 10.75 1.04
N PRO A 931 -43.72 12.01 1.18
CA PRO A 931 -42.76 12.60 0.23
C PRO A 931 -41.47 11.77 0.09
N ILE A 932 -41.04 11.58 -1.15
CA ILE A 932 -39.92 10.73 -1.53
C ILE A 932 -38.65 11.58 -1.69
N TYR A 933 -37.58 11.20 -1.00
CA TYR A 933 -36.23 11.70 -1.20
C TYR A 933 -35.41 10.60 -1.89
N ILE A 934 -35.13 10.75 -3.18
CA ILE A 934 -34.23 9.83 -3.89
C ILE A 934 -32.82 10.15 -3.39
N THR A 935 -32.20 9.22 -2.67
CA THR A 935 -30.91 9.38 -1.97
C THR A 935 -29.74 8.71 -2.66
N GLU A 936 -29.98 7.71 -3.51
CA GLU A 936 -29.01 7.14 -4.47
C GLU A 936 -29.74 6.59 -5.71
N ASN A 937 -29.17 6.84 -6.89
CA ASN A 937 -29.54 6.22 -8.16
C ASN A 937 -28.36 6.37 -9.14
N GLY A 938 -27.92 5.29 -9.78
CA GLY A 938 -26.69 5.32 -10.60
C GLY A 938 -26.40 4.02 -11.37
N THR A 939 -25.30 3.99 -12.14
CA THR A 939 -24.87 2.80 -12.88
C THR A 939 -23.35 2.78 -13.11
N THR A 940 -22.81 1.57 -13.24
CA THR A 940 -21.51 1.31 -13.91
C THR A 940 -21.69 1.28 -15.43
N ALA A 941 -20.58 1.28 -16.18
CA ALA A 941 -20.59 1.13 -17.62
C ALA A 941 -19.33 0.40 -18.11
N LYS A 942 -19.50 -0.50 -19.09
CA LYS A 942 -18.41 -1.33 -19.63
C LYS A 942 -17.36 -0.48 -20.33
N GLY A 943 -16.08 -0.82 -20.13
CA GLY A 943 -14.93 -0.16 -20.76
C GLY A 943 -14.34 1.04 -20.00
N GLU A 944 -14.94 1.50 -18.90
CA GLU A 944 -14.38 2.64 -18.13
C GLU A 944 -13.07 2.32 -17.39
N LEU A 945 -12.74 1.03 -17.26
CA LEU A 945 -11.45 0.54 -16.77
C LEU A 945 -10.32 0.68 -17.82
N GLU A 946 -10.66 0.83 -19.10
CA GLU A 946 -9.70 0.96 -20.21
C GLU A 946 -9.31 2.43 -20.50
N PHE A 947 -10.03 3.40 -19.93
CA PHE A 947 -9.74 4.82 -20.12
C PHE A 947 -8.33 5.17 -19.60
N ARG A 948 -7.57 5.91 -20.41
CA ARG A 948 -6.25 6.46 -20.05
C ARG A 948 -6.21 7.93 -20.47
N PRO A 949 -6.29 8.88 -19.52
CA PRO A 949 -6.39 10.31 -19.85
C PRO A 949 -5.10 10.82 -20.51
N ARG A 950 -5.26 11.74 -21.46
CA ARG A 950 -4.15 12.35 -22.23
C ARG A 950 -3.68 13.68 -21.66
N SER A 951 -4.47 14.29 -20.77
CA SER A 951 -4.16 15.53 -20.05
C SER A 951 -5.02 15.63 -18.78
N PRO A 952 -4.69 16.53 -17.82
CA PRO A 952 -5.52 16.77 -16.63
C PRO A 952 -6.97 17.22 -16.94
N ASP A 953 -7.18 17.86 -18.10
CA ASP A 953 -8.47 18.38 -18.56
C ASP A 953 -9.24 17.39 -19.46
N ASP A 954 -8.75 16.16 -19.64
CA ASP A 954 -9.39 15.15 -20.49
C ASP A 954 -10.72 14.67 -19.87
N ILE A 955 -11.72 14.43 -20.71
CA ILE A 955 -13.11 14.11 -20.29
C ILE A 955 -13.51 12.75 -20.86
N LEU A 956 -13.87 11.83 -19.97
CA LEU A 956 -14.37 10.51 -20.35
C LEU A 956 -15.81 10.60 -20.87
N GLU A 957 -16.04 10.14 -22.10
CA GLU A 957 -17.38 10.08 -22.70
C GLU A 957 -18.11 8.79 -22.28
N ASP A 958 -19.10 8.90 -21.38
CA ASP A 958 -19.84 7.78 -20.77
C ASP A 958 -21.32 7.68 -21.23
N PRO A 959 -21.60 7.39 -22.52
CA PRO A 959 -22.94 7.44 -23.09
C PRO A 959 -23.95 6.50 -22.41
N HIS A 960 -23.50 5.37 -21.85
CA HIS A 960 -24.36 4.45 -21.08
C HIS A 960 -24.89 5.12 -19.80
N ARG A 961 -24.03 5.77 -19.01
CA ARG A 961 -24.43 6.46 -17.77
C ARG A 961 -25.27 7.71 -18.07
N ILE A 962 -25.00 8.40 -19.17
CA ILE A 962 -25.84 9.49 -19.68
C ILE A 962 -27.26 9.00 -20.00
N GLU A 963 -27.41 7.88 -20.70
CA GLU A 963 -28.74 7.33 -21.05
C GLU A 963 -29.48 6.76 -19.83
N PHE A 964 -28.76 6.15 -18.88
CA PHE A 964 -29.32 5.76 -17.58
C PHE A 964 -29.92 6.99 -16.87
N TYR A 965 -29.14 8.05 -16.66
CA TYR A 965 -29.65 9.25 -15.98
C TYR A 965 -30.78 9.91 -16.77
N ARG A 966 -30.68 10.00 -18.10
CA ARG A 966 -31.72 10.56 -18.96
C ARG A 966 -33.06 9.82 -18.82
N SER A 967 -33.03 8.50 -18.89
CA SER A 967 -34.25 7.68 -18.84
C SER A 967 -34.86 7.65 -17.43
N TYR A 968 -34.07 7.52 -16.38
CA TYR A 968 -34.58 7.51 -14.99
C TYR A 968 -35.11 8.88 -14.55
N LEU A 969 -34.45 9.98 -14.94
CA LEU A 969 -34.92 11.34 -14.64
C LEU A 969 -36.16 11.73 -15.45
N ALA A 970 -36.36 11.17 -16.65
CA ALA A 970 -37.59 11.34 -17.40
C ALA A 970 -38.80 10.72 -16.68
N GLU A 971 -38.64 9.55 -16.04
CA GLU A 971 -39.70 8.94 -15.23
C GLU A 971 -39.91 9.67 -13.89
N VAL A 972 -38.87 10.22 -13.26
CA VAL A 972 -39.01 11.15 -12.12
C VAL A 972 -39.85 12.37 -12.51
N ALA A 973 -39.59 12.97 -13.69
CA ALA A 973 -40.36 14.11 -14.17
C ALA A 973 -41.83 13.77 -14.43
N LYS A 974 -42.13 12.58 -14.98
CA LYS A 974 -43.51 12.08 -15.14
C LYS A 974 -44.20 11.84 -13.80
N ALA A 975 -43.53 11.18 -12.85
CA ALA A 975 -44.04 10.96 -11.50
C ALA A 975 -44.42 12.29 -10.82
N CYS A 976 -43.58 13.33 -10.94
CA CYS A 976 -43.91 14.67 -10.46
C CYS A 976 -45.12 15.30 -11.18
N GLN A 977 -45.29 15.08 -12.49
CA GLN A 977 -46.47 15.53 -13.25
C GLN A 977 -47.75 14.77 -12.88
N GLU A 978 -47.63 13.51 -12.47
CA GLU A 978 -48.70 12.68 -11.91
C GLU A 978 -49.05 13.05 -10.46
N GLY A 979 -48.31 13.99 -9.84
CA GLY A 979 -48.55 14.51 -8.49
C GLY A 979 -47.76 13.82 -7.37
N ILE A 980 -46.84 12.90 -7.70
CA ILE A 980 -45.97 12.24 -6.72
C ILE A 980 -44.95 13.25 -6.18
N ILE A 981 -44.90 13.43 -4.86
CA ILE A 981 -44.06 14.46 -4.24
C ILE A 981 -42.62 13.93 -4.06
N ILE A 982 -41.78 14.16 -5.06
CA ILE A 982 -40.34 13.90 -5.01
C ILE A 982 -39.60 15.18 -4.60
N LYS A 983 -38.64 15.07 -3.66
CA LYS A 983 -37.97 16.21 -3.01
C LYS A 983 -36.46 16.32 -3.26
N SER A 984 -35.80 15.22 -3.62
CA SER A 984 -34.38 15.20 -3.96
C SER A 984 -34.10 14.23 -5.09
N TYR A 985 -32.93 14.40 -5.71
CA TYR A 985 -32.29 13.39 -6.53
C TYR A 985 -30.77 13.47 -6.28
N PHE A 986 -30.19 12.37 -5.82
CA PHE A 986 -28.76 12.21 -5.60
C PHE A 986 -28.23 11.12 -6.53
N ALA A 987 -27.35 11.50 -7.45
CA ALA A 987 -26.69 10.57 -8.37
C ALA A 987 -25.60 9.77 -7.63
N TRP A 988 -25.61 8.44 -7.78
CA TRP A 988 -24.55 7.58 -7.26
C TRP A 988 -23.53 7.27 -8.37
N SER A 989 -22.28 7.72 -8.30
CA SER A 989 -21.59 8.45 -7.21
C SER A 989 -20.91 9.73 -7.73
N LEU A 990 -20.39 10.56 -6.82
CA LEU A 990 -19.57 11.72 -7.21
C LEU A 990 -18.26 11.26 -7.88
N LEU A 991 -17.55 10.33 -7.24
CA LEU A 991 -16.25 9.79 -7.63
C LEU A 991 -16.36 8.28 -7.86
N ASP A 992 -15.60 7.75 -8.81
CA ASP A 992 -15.25 6.33 -8.78
C ASP A 992 -14.55 6.02 -7.46
N ASN A 993 -14.97 4.94 -6.81
CA ASN A 993 -14.73 4.63 -5.40
C ASN A 993 -14.30 3.16 -5.20
N TRP A 994 -14.03 2.78 -3.95
CA TRP A 994 -13.92 1.37 -3.57
C TRP A 994 -15.32 0.81 -3.27
N GLU A 995 -15.89 0.05 -4.20
CA GLU A 995 -17.30 -0.35 -4.14
C GLU A 995 -17.48 -1.71 -3.46
N TRP A 996 -17.23 -1.72 -2.15
CA TRP A 996 -17.54 -2.82 -1.24
C TRP A 996 -16.87 -4.14 -1.68
N ALA A 997 -17.59 -5.26 -1.67
CA ALA A 997 -17.04 -6.56 -2.09
C ALA A 997 -16.57 -6.62 -3.56
N LEU A 998 -16.81 -5.59 -4.39
CA LEU A 998 -16.32 -5.49 -5.76
C LEU A 998 -14.96 -4.77 -5.88
N GLY A 999 -14.47 -4.17 -4.79
CA GLY A 999 -13.22 -3.41 -4.77
C GLY A 999 -13.23 -2.22 -5.73
N TYR A 1000 -12.11 -1.96 -6.40
CA TYR A 1000 -12.00 -0.89 -7.41
C TYR A 1000 -12.51 -1.33 -8.81
N THR A 1001 -13.02 -2.56 -8.95
CA THR A 1001 -13.49 -3.10 -10.24
C THR A 1001 -14.86 -2.60 -10.70
N ALA A 1002 -15.55 -1.76 -9.92
CA ALA A 1002 -16.83 -1.16 -10.29
C ALA A 1002 -16.75 0.37 -10.22
N ARG A 1003 -17.15 1.04 -11.30
CA ARG A 1003 -17.01 2.50 -11.47
C ARG A 1003 -18.38 3.18 -11.59
N PHE A 1004 -18.91 3.68 -10.48
CA PHE A 1004 -20.20 4.39 -10.43
C PHE A 1004 -20.10 5.91 -10.62
N GLY A 1005 -18.90 6.48 -10.53
CA GLY A 1005 -18.70 7.92 -10.45
C GLY A 1005 -19.10 8.68 -11.70
N VAL A 1006 -19.55 9.93 -11.52
CA VAL A 1006 -19.56 10.95 -12.58
C VAL A 1006 -18.19 11.65 -12.74
N THR A 1007 -17.26 11.35 -11.84
CA THR A 1007 -15.83 11.69 -11.92
C THR A 1007 -15.04 10.38 -11.99
N TRP A 1008 -14.19 10.22 -13.01
CA TRP A 1008 -13.25 9.11 -13.10
C TRP A 1008 -12.04 9.41 -12.20
N VAL A 1009 -11.71 8.46 -11.32
CA VAL A 1009 -10.54 8.53 -10.44
C VAL A 1009 -9.46 7.60 -10.98
N ASP A 1010 -8.27 8.14 -11.20
CA ASP A 1010 -7.08 7.32 -11.42
C ASP A 1010 -6.72 6.65 -10.09
N PHE A 1011 -6.79 5.31 -10.02
CA PHE A 1011 -6.41 4.59 -8.79
C PHE A 1011 -4.93 4.21 -8.77
N ASP A 1012 -4.23 4.27 -9.91
CA ASP A 1012 -2.82 3.93 -10.04
C ASP A 1012 -1.93 5.16 -9.75
N SER A 1013 -2.44 6.37 -10.01
CA SER A 1013 -1.88 7.67 -9.58
C SER A 1013 -1.86 7.76 -8.04
N PRO A 1014 -0.70 8.02 -7.40
CA PRO A 1014 -0.62 8.23 -5.95
C PRO A 1014 -1.34 9.52 -5.48
N GLU A 1015 -1.63 10.45 -6.39
CA GLU A 1015 -2.46 11.64 -6.16
C GLU A 1015 -3.97 11.37 -6.25
N LYS A 1016 -4.36 10.17 -6.71
CA LYS A 1016 -5.73 9.79 -7.12
C LYS A 1016 -6.41 10.83 -8.00
N THR A 1017 -5.77 11.16 -9.13
CA THR A 1017 -6.18 12.28 -10.01
C THR A 1017 -7.64 12.17 -10.49
N ARG A 1018 -8.39 13.29 -10.43
CA ARG A 1018 -9.81 13.39 -10.80
C ARG A 1018 -10.04 13.94 -12.21
N HIS A 1019 -10.60 13.11 -13.08
CA HIS A 1019 -11.05 13.48 -14.43
C HIS A 1019 -12.59 13.50 -14.50
N ALA A 1020 -13.18 14.48 -15.18
CA ALA A 1020 -14.63 14.54 -15.31
C ALA A 1020 -15.14 13.48 -16.32
N LYS A 1021 -16.30 12.88 -16.05
CA LYS A 1021 -17.06 12.14 -17.07
C LYS A 1021 -18.15 13.03 -17.66
N ARG A 1022 -18.55 12.79 -18.91
CA ARG A 1022 -19.55 13.62 -19.62
C ARG A 1022 -20.91 13.64 -18.90
N SER A 1023 -21.28 12.58 -18.21
CA SER A 1023 -22.50 12.49 -17.37
C SER A 1023 -22.59 13.57 -16.29
N ALA A 1024 -21.47 14.04 -15.72
CA ALA A 1024 -21.47 15.12 -14.73
C ALA A 1024 -22.05 16.42 -15.32
N TYR A 1025 -21.64 16.76 -16.55
CA TYR A 1025 -22.15 17.92 -17.28
C TYR A 1025 -23.57 17.69 -17.81
N PHE A 1026 -23.95 16.46 -18.18
CA PHE A 1026 -25.34 16.15 -18.54
C PHE A 1026 -26.30 16.41 -17.36
N LEU A 1027 -25.96 15.94 -16.15
CA LEU A 1027 -26.77 16.20 -14.94
C LEU A 1027 -26.86 17.71 -14.64
N LYS A 1028 -25.75 18.42 -14.73
CA LYS A 1028 -25.66 19.88 -14.58
C LYS A 1028 -26.65 20.59 -15.51
N ASP A 1029 -26.61 20.28 -16.81
CA ASP A 1029 -27.41 20.96 -17.83
C ASP A 1029 -28.90 20.57 -17.72
N PHE A 1030 -29.19 19.31 -17.40
CA PHE A 1030 -30.56 18.83 -17.14
C PHE A 1030 -31.22 19.57 -15.97
N PHE A 1031 -30.55 19.63 -14.80
CA PHE A 1031 -31.09 20.35 -13.64
C PHE A 1031 -31.03 21.88 -13.79
N GLN A 1032 -30.20 22.44 -14.68
CA GLN A 1032 -30.28 23.85 -15.05
C GLN A 1032 -31.45 24.15 -16.01
N HIS A 1033 -31.81 23.22 -16.89
CA HIS A 1033 -33.00 23.34 -17.74
C HIS A 1033 -34.27 23.36 -16.88
N LEU A 1034 -34.41 22.40 -15.95
CA LEU A 1034 -35.55 22.32 -15.01
C LEU A 1034 -35.67 23.51 -14.04
N LYS A 1035 -34.63 24.34 -13.90
CA LYS A 1035 -34.66 25.60 -13.10
C LYS A 1035 -35.05 26.84 -13.93
N ARG A 1036 -35.28 26.67 -15.24
CA ARG A 1036 -35.65 27.76 -16.19
C ARG A 1036 -37.02 27.56 -16.84
N SER A 1037 -37.54 26.32 -16.80
CA SER A 1037 -38.91 25.92 -17.18
C SER A 1037 -39.90 26.13 -16.04
#